data_AF-A0A336MKI9-F1
#
_entry.id   AF-A0A336MKI9-F1
#
_cell.length_a   1.000
_cell.length_b   1.000
_cell.length_c   1.000
_cell.angle_alpha   90.00
_cell.angle_beta   90.00
_cell.angle_gamma   90.00
#
_symmetry.space_group_name_H-M   'P 1'
#
loop_
_entity.id
_entity.type
_entity.pdbx_description
1 polymer ?
#
loop_
_entity_poly.entity_id
_entity_poly.type
_entity_poly.pdbx_seq_one_letter_code
_entity_poly.pdbx_strand_id
1 'polypeptide(L)'
;MINCTAILITGHYFEKYRALANAITVGGSSAGFFIIGQLVIFLLQTYNDDWRLSYRILTGINLLLFVVASVYKPLPPVKLRINNKKAFAGMESDTSQITVSRLKPRYPSLSNILSAYSSRETFESRLIKTNEGPPEGLTETRLRKFCNAAFFCKRKSEDKTIEKVKSRPIYRDDAFYTHNLGLIPEYEQLQKAKSVVDGNDKSTILDSDSLSYHLSVSRVPSIQTIHKRQFIGTILRTLTLLFDPKFFKSITFYFFVAFHIANMLGVYLPTIYLIGDLKTIFIIIFLKIKQKIADRTLECPEFRDNARYYVSALGISNVVGRLSSGTLILCPRFSAAFLGAFALCVSGVSCLLIAFIGNRYFLELMIICAFYGVSSGFVTSLRTVLYVQNFGLANLTNAYGLLSVALGIGSISGPLIVAHIRDKTNSYVGSFIFGGTSLLFSSLFLCVIPFLMTMKVVLLGIFSLQFLSNFECKFDDKNVKKDEFLSLADKIENDFTLGYKNFKKTGYRSEEYEQTISHLSPSSSVFRRNNEMDQMPEEKQDVTCLMCRAVVNTFLDYRRVEHYDDDQLLEEAIDLCLSLNIQPESTCEPIIRMHLPPILYIIDSRPDLTAKNLCGMILQSSNCGFPGPNLDYAIKIDDNLPKIQQQHTSEETHEKTYHVLHLTDIHFDPRYSPGSNALCEEPTCCRSGEPESEEEAAGFYGDYRNCDVPWHTIVRTMQHLNETHKDIDWIYFTGDVVDHGIWETSIDDNIIIMEKIYQLLQETFPNIPIYPILGNHETHPVNVFAPKNISEEELSSRWLYDFISVAWSPWLPSNALTTVKEGGYYSTLIRPKLRVIALNNNDCYVYNWWTFYSTESQTSQLQWLHDTLLAAENRNESVHILTHIYPGEGSCFKVWAREYKRIIERFSHLIKAQFYGHTHYDEFNIFYDSQNQSKPINVGWNGGSLTPYADEVLDYSSWIYNLTKANQNVDIGPQWYKLYSFKDQFNLKSLSLSELDELMHCFATDAQLLTSYWELRIKKGDPFIKMGCDNKCLMLTLCDIVINVTGENSKCNYFTEIAKNCKSDTKF
;
A
#
# COMPACT_ATOMS: atom_id res chain seq x y z
N MET A 1 -30.18 -26.21 16.97
CA MET A 1 -30.45 -25.40 15.76
C MET A 1 -30.69 -23.93 16.07
N ILE A 2 -31.57 -23.57 17.01
CA ILE A 2 -31.91 -22.16 17.31
C ILE A 2 -30.69 -21.31 17.72
N ASN A 3 -29.71 -21.88 18.43
CA ASN A 3 -28.53 -21.15 18.91
C ASN A 3 -27.67 -20.55 17.76
N CYS A 4 -27.45 -21.29 16.68
CA CYS A 4 -26.69 -20.77 15.53
C CYS A 4 -27.47 -19.67 14.80
N THR A 5 -28.78 -19.83 14.66
CA THR A 5 -29.66 -18.82 14.05
C THR A 5 -29.72 -17.56 14.90
N ALA A 6 -29.74 -17.70 16.22
CA ALA A 6 -29.70 -16.59 17.15
C ALA A 6 -28.39 -15.80 17.02
N ILE A 7 -27.23 -16.47 17.02
CA ILE A 7 -25.91 -15.82 16.83
C ILE A 7 -25.85 -15.07 15.49
N LEU A 8 -26.35 -15.67 14.40
CA LEU A 8 -26.41 -15.03 13.08
C LEU A 8 -27.30 -13.78 13.06
N ILE A 9 -28.45 -13.83 13.73
CA ILE A 9 -29.38 -12.69 13.83
C ILE A 9 -28.75 -11.58 14.68
N THR A 10 -28.19 -11.93 15.83
CA THR A 10 -27.59 -10.95 16.75
C THR A 10 -26.36 -10.27 16.14
N GLY A 11 -25.52 -11.01 15.39
CA GLY A 11 -24.39 -10.46 14.64
C GLY A 11 -24.79 -9.52 13.50
N HIS A 12 -26.04 -9.59 13.03
CA HIS A 12 -26.58 -8.68 12.02
C HIS A 12 -27.08 -7.36 12.62
N TYR A 13 -27.64 -7.38 13.83
CA TYR A 13 -28.24 -6.19 14.46
C TYR A 13 -27.29 -5.42 15.39
N PHE A 14 -26.24 -6.06 15.91
CA PHE A 14 -25.33 -5.47 16.89
C PHE A 14 -23.89 -5.51 16.40
N GLU A 15 -23.22 -4.37 16.37
CA GLU A 15 -21.80 -4.23 15.97
C GLU A 15 -20.94 -3.83 17.19
N LYS A 16 -21.13 -2.61 17.71
CA LYS A 16 -20.39 -2.08 18.88
C LYS A 16 -20.57 -2.90 20.16
N TYR A 17 -21.78 -3.39 20.40
CA TYR A 17 -22.12 -4.20 21.57
C TYR A 17 -22.34 -5.68 21.22
N ARG A 18 -21.79 -6.14 20.09
CA ARG A 18 -22.01 -7.51 19.57
C ARG A 18 -21.68 -8.58 20.61
N ALA A 19 -20.56 -8.43 21.31
CA ALA A 19 -20.16 -9.36 22.38
C ALA A 19 -21.20 -9.44 23.51
N LEU A 20 -21.71 -8.30 23.97
CA LEU A 20 -22.70 -8.22 25.04
C LEU A 20 -24.08 -8.75 24.57
N ALA A 21 -24.51 -8.38 23.37
CA ALA A 21 -25.77 -8.84 22.78
C ALA A 21 -25.75 -10.37 22.55
N ASN A 22 -24.64 -10.92 22.09
CA ASN A 22 -24.45 -12.37 22.00
C ASN A 22 -24.42 -13.04 23.37
N ALA A 23 -23.74 -12.45 24.36
CA ALA A 23 -23.72 -12.98 25.72
C ALA A 23 -25.13 -13.03 26.34
N ILE A 24 -25.97 -12.02 26.11
CA ILE A 24 -27.38 -11.99 26.55
C ILE A 24 -28.21 -13.03 25.79
N THR A 25 -28.11 -13.06 24.46
CA THR A 25 -28.88 -13.95 23.59
C THR A 25 -28.57 -15.42 23.86
N VAL A 26 -27.29 -15.76 23.95
CA VAL A 26 -26.82 -17.12 24.22
C VAL A 26 -26.98 -17.44 25.72
N GLY A 27 -26.96 -16.45 26.62
CA GLY A 27 -27.27 -16.58 28.05
C GLY A 27 -28.65 -17.18 28.34
N GLY A 28 -29.61 -17.03 27.40
CA GLY A 28 -30.90 -17.70 27.45
C GLY A 28 -30.82 -19.23 27.50
N SER A 29 -29.74 -19.85 26.97
CA SER A 29 -29.52 -21.30 27.13
C SER A 29 -29.28 -21.67 28.59
N SER A 30 -28.52 -20.84 29.31
CA SER A 30 -28.13 -21.06 30.71
C SER A 30 -29.31 -20.75 31.66
N ALA A 31 -30.11 -19.72 31.35
CA ALA A 31 -31.39 -19.47 31.99
C ALA A 31 -32.42 -20.58 31.72
N GLY A 32 -32.43 -21.14 30.50
CA GLY A 32 -33.27 -22.28 30.11
C GLY A 32 -32.95 -23.54 30.91
N PHE A 33 -31.66 -23.84 31.17
CA PHE A 33 -31.28 -24.94 32.05
C PHE A 33 -31.84 -24.79 33.47
N PHE A 34 -31.84 -23.56 34.01
CA PHE A 34 -32.44 -23.26 35.31
C PHE A 34 -33.97 -23.46 35.30
N ILE A 35 -34.67 -22.84 34.34
CA ILE A 35 -36.15 -22.87 34.26
C ILE A 35 -36.66 -24.28 33.95
N ILE A 36 -36.07 -24.96 32.97
CA ILE A 36 -36.47 -26.32 32.58
C ILE A 36 -36.19 -27.29 33.73
N GLY A 37 -35.08 -27.12 34.47
CA GLY A 37 -34.78 -27.93 35.65
C GLY A 37 -35.89 -27.86 36.70
N GLN A 38 -36.40 -26.66 37.02
CA GLN A 38 -37.50 -26.49 37.98
C GLN A 38 -38.84 -26.96 37.42
N LEU A 39 -39.13 -26.64 36.16
CA LEU A 39 -40.38 -26.99 35.50
C LEU A 39 -40.55 -28.51 35.35
N VAL A 40 -39.47 -29.23 35.00
CA VAL A 40 -39.49 -30.69 34.93
C VAL A 40 -39.84 -31.28 36.30
N ILE A 41 -39.23 -30.78 37.39
CA ILE A 41 -39.52 -31.25 38.75
C ILE A 41 -40.98 -30.98 39.12
N PHE A 42 -41.48 -29.77 38.85
CA PHE A 42 -42.86 -29.37 39.13
C PHE A 42 -43.88 -30.22 38.34
N LEU A 43 -43.64 -30.48 37.04
CA LEU A 43 -44.52 -31.29 36.21
C LEU A 43 -44.56 -32.74 36.72
N LEU A 44 -43.41 -33.32 37.06
CA LEU A 44 -43.36 -34.69 37.58
C LEU A 44 -44.11 -34.79 38.92
N GLN A 45 -43.93 -33.82 39.83
CA GLN A 45 -44.65 -33.77 41.11
C GLN A 45 -46.17 -33.57 40.95
N THR A 46 -46.59 -32.75 40.01
CA THR A 46 -48.02 -32.43 39.78
C THR A 46 -48.76 -33.60 39.12
N TYR A 47 -48.08 -34.37 38.28
CA TYR A 47 -48.67 -35.46 37.48
C TYR A 47 -48.29 -36.86 37.97
N ASN A 48 -48.11 -37.06 39.28
CA ASN A 48 -47.83 -38.36 39.91
C ASN A 48 -46.66 -39.11 39.27
N ASP A 49 -45.56 -38.41 39.01
CA ASP A 49 -44.38 -38.98 38.39
C ASP A 49 -44.66 -39.60 37.00
N ASP A 50 -45.59 -39.06 36.21
CA ASP A 50 -45.73 -39.46 34.80
C ASP A 50 -44.75 -38.68 33.91
N TRP A 51 -43.59 -39.29 33.65
CA TRP A 51 -42.58 -38.71 32.77
C TRP A 51 -43.04 -38.62 31.32
N ARG A 52 -43.91 -39.52 30.85
CA ARG A 52 -44.39 -39.48 29.46
C ARG A 52 -45.30 -38.28 29.27
N LEU A 53 -46.18 -38.03 30.24
CA LEU A 53 -47.03 -36.84 30.24
C LEU A 53 -46.22 -35.56 30.40
N SER A 54 -45.24 -35.55 31.31
CA SER A 54 -44.34 -34.40 31.50
C SER A 54 -43.52 -34.10 30.24
N TYR A 55 -42.99 -35.11 29.56
CA TYR A 55 -42.30 -34.93 28.27
C TYR A 55 -43.24 -34.52 27.15
N ARG A 56 -44.50 -34.98 27.13
CA ARG A 56 -45.52 -34.51 26.17
C ARG A 56 -45.85 -33.03 26.39
N ILE A 57 -45.98 -32.59 27.65
CA ILE A 57 -46.19 -31.18 28.01
C ILE A 57 -44.97 -30.34 27.59
N LEU A 58 -43.76 -30.78 27.93
CA LEU A 58 -42.52 -30.10 27.50
C LEU A 58 -42.37 -30.09 25.98
N THR A 59 -42.79 -31.15 25.29
CA THR A 59 -42.83 -31.20 23.82
C THR A 59 -43.85 -30.20 23.29
N GLY A 60 -45.03 -30.09 23.92
CA GLY A 60 -46.02 -29.07 23.59
C GLY A 60 -45.48 -27.65 23.76
N ILE A 61 -44.77 -27.37 24.85
CA ILE A 61 -44.08 -26.08 25.09
C ILE A 61 -43.00 -25.83 24.04
N ASN A 62 -42.20 -26.85 23.68
CA ASN A 62 -41.22 -26.73 22.61
C ASN A 62 -41.88 -26.55 21.23
N LEU A 63 -43.07 -27.10 20.99
CA LEU A 63 -43.82 -26.88 19.76
C LEU A 63 -44.32 -25.44 19.63
N LEU A 64 -44.51 -24.70 20.72
CA LEU A 64 -44.76 -23.26 20.68
C LEU A 64 -43.58 -22.49 20.04
N LEU A 65 -42.36 -23.04 20.09
CA LEU A 65 -41.22 -22.46 19.38
C LEU A 65 -41.40 -22.50 17.85
N PHE A 66 -42.23 -23.40 17.30
CA PHE A 66 -42.58 -23.34 15.87
C PHE A 66 -43.49 -22.16 15.56
N VAL A 67 -44.43 -21.84 16.46
CA VAL A 67 -45.26 -20.65 16.32
C VAL A 67 -44.37 -19.41 16.39
N VAL A 68 -43.51 -19.31 17.41
CA VAL A 68 -42.54 -18.22 17.54
C VAL A 68 -41.62 -18.14 16.32
N ALA A 69 -41.09 -19.25 15.82
CA ALA A 69 -40.28 -19.33 14.60
C ALA A 69 -41.04 -18.91 13.33
N SER A 70 -42.34 -19.21 13.25
CA SER A 70 -43.19 -18.84 12.11
C SER A 70 -43.48 -17.34 12.05
N VAL A 71 -43.39 -16.63 13.19
CA VAL A 71 -43.50 -15.17 13.26
C VAL A 71 -42.16 -14.46 13.03
N TYR A 72 -41.03 -15.18 12.94
CA TYR A 72 -39.76 -14.56 12.58
C TYR A 72 -39.87 -14.02 11.15
N LYS A 73 -39.78 -12.70 11.04
CA LYS A 73 -39.73 -12.03 9.75
C LYS A 73 -38.36 -12.30 9.11
N PRO A 74 -38.29 -12.92 7.92
CA PRO A 74 -37.01 -13.13 7.25
C PRO A 74 -36.37 -11.77 6.94
N LEU A 75 -35.08 -11.65 7.22
CA LEU A 75 -34.31 -10.44 6.94
C LEU A 75 -34.34 -10.16 5.43
N PRO A 76 -34.71 -8.94 4.99
CA PRO A 76 -34.73 -8.60 3.59
C PRO A 76 -33.29 -8.61 3.04
N PRO A 77 -33.01 -9.31 1.93
CA PRO A 77 -31.68 -9.32 1.34
C PRO A 77 -31.32 -7.92 0.82
N VAL A 78 -30.07 -7.50 1.03
CA VAL A 78 -29.54 -6.26 0.47
C VAL A 78 -29.54 -6.40 -1.06
N LYS A 79 -30.18 -5.44 -1.75
CA LYS A 79 -30.32 -5.43 -3.22
C LYS A 79 -29.10 -4.72 -3.81
N LEU A 80 -28.33 -5.44 -4.62
CA LEU A 80 -27.13 -4.92 -5.28
C LEU A 80 -27.41 -4.72 -6.77
N ARG A 81 -26.87 -3.65 -7.37
CA ARG A 81 -27.04 -3.31 -8.79
C ARG A 81 -25.72 -3.59 -9.53
N ILE A 82 -25.76 -4.42 -10.57
CA ILE A 82 -24.59 -4.77 -11.38
C ILE A 82 -24.67 -4.04 -12.72
N ASN A 83 -23.68 -3.22 -13.03
CA ASN A 83 -23.60 -2.41 -14.26
C ASN A 83 -22.57 -2.99 -15.26
N ASN A 84 -22.70 -4.25 -15.68
CA ASN A 84 -22.25 -4.75 -16.99
C ASN A 84 -22.36 -6.28 -17.05
N LYS A 85 -23.05 -6.82 -18.05
CA LYS A 85 -23.11 -8.28 -18.29
C LYS A 85 -21.93 -8.85 -19.06
N LYS A 86 -21.12 -8.01 -19.73
CA LYS A 86 -19.99 -8.47 -20.56
C LYS A 86 -18.73 -8.82 -19.74
N ALA A 87 -18.62 -8.33 -18.49
CA ALA A 87 -17.53 -8.64 -17.56
C ALA A 87 -17.58 -10.07 -16.94
N PHE A 88 -18.53 -10.93 -17.37
CA PHE A 88 -18.83 -12.18 -16.65
C PHE A 88 -18.95 -13.42 -17.55
N ALA A 89 -18.62 -13.33 -18.83
CA ALA A 89 -18.73 -14.49 -19.74
C ALA A 89 -17.53 -15.46 -19.68
N GLY A 90 -16.42 -15.09 -19.01
CA GLY A 90 -15.19 -15.89 -18.96
C GLY A 90 -14.77 -16.46 -17.60
N MET A 91 -15.47 -16.15 -16.50
CA MET A 91 -15.08 -16.61 -15.15
C MET A 91 -15.81 -17.90 -14.74
N GLU A 92 -15.13 -19.04 -14.85
CA GLU A 92 -15.48 -20.29 -14.15
C GLU A 92 -14.78 -20.36 -12.78
N SER A 93 -15.05 -19.41 -11.87
CA SER A 93 -14.65 -19.54 -10.47
C SER A 93 -15.83 -19.23 -9.52
N ASP A 94 -15.99 -20.07 -8.51
CA ASP A 94 -17.24 -20.23 -7.77
C ASP A 94 -17.49 -19.19 -6.64
N THR A 95 -16.56 -18.25 -6.38
CA THR A 95 -16.81 -17.12 -5.46
C THR A 95 -15.88 -15.93 -5.73
N SER A 96 -16.42 -14.85 -6.29
CA SER A 96 -15.77 -13.54 -6.43
C SER A 96 -16.35 -12.55 -5.40
N GLN A 97 -15.51 -11.79 -4.69
CA GLN A 97 -15.98 -10.60 -3.96
C GLN A 97 -16.42 -9.54 -4.99
N ILE A 98 -17.64 -9.03 -4.87
CA ILE A 98 -18.19 -8.01 -5.79
C ILE A 98 -18.11 -6.65 -5.10
N THR A 99 -17.37 -5.72 -5.69
CA THR A 99 -17.41 -4.30 -5.33
C THR A 99 -18.75 -3.72 -5.81
N VAL A 100 -19.58 -3.23 -4.89
CA VAL A 100 -20.89 -2.62 -5.24
C VAL A 100 -20.91 -1.16 -4.84
N SER A 101 -21.01 -0.29 -5.85
CA SER A 101 -21.20 1.15 -5.69
C SER A 101 -22.65 1.51 -5.31
N ARG A 102 -22.79 2.54 -4.47
CA ARG A 102 -24.05 2.99 -3.83
C ARG A 102 -25.00 3.64 -4.85
N LEU A 103 -26.29 3.33 -4.78
CA LEU A 103 -27.36 4.24 -5.23
C LEU A 103 -27.92 4.97 -4.00
N LYS A 104 -27.82 6.31 -3.98
CA LYS A 104 -28.58 7.13 -3.03
C LYS A 104 -30.08 6.80 -3.15
N PRO A 105 -30.81 6.53 -2.06
CA PRO A 105 -32.27 6.49 -2.11
C PRO A 105 -32.78 7.88 -2.50
N ARG A 106 -33.52 7.93 -3.60
CA ARG A 106 -34.12 9.15 -4.15
C ARG A 106 -35.32 9.54 -3.28
N TYR A 107 -35.06 10.21 -2.16
CA TYR A 107 -36.03 11.15 -1.60
C TYR A 107 -35.50 12.56 -1.86
N PRO A 108 -36.26 13.42 -2.55
CA PRO A 108 -35.83 14.80 -2.74
C PRO A 108 -35.76 15.47 -1.37
N SER A 109 -34.58 15.95 -0.98
CA SER A 109 -34.46 16.89 0.14
C SER A 109 -35.14 18.20 -0.26
N LEU A 110 -35.77 18.85 0.72
CA LEU A 110 -36.43 20.16 0.53
C LEU A 110 -35.45 21.22 -0.02
N SER A 111 -34.14 21.07 0.25
CA SER A 111 -33.06 21.91 -0.28
C SER A 111 -32.89 21.81 -1.80
N ASN A 112 -33.09 20.63 -2.39
CA ASN A 112 -32.97 20.42 -3.84
C ASN A 112 -34.23 20.87 -4.61
N ILE A 113 -35.35 21.07 -3.92
CA ILE A 113 -36.56 21.68 -4.49
C ILE A 113 -36.42 23.22 -4.48
N LEU A 114 -35.74 23.77 -3.47
CA LEU A 114 -35.50 25.20 -3.33
C LEU A 114 -34.38 25.71 -4.25
N SER A 115 -33.31 24.93 -4.47
CA SER A 115 -32.21 25.32 -5.38
C SER A 115 -32.60 25.29 -6.86
N ALA A 116 -33.61 24.51 -7.23
CA ALA A 116 -34.18 24.52 -8.58
C ALA A 116 -35.04 25.78 -8.86
N TYR A 117 -35.37 26.56 -7.83
CA TYR A 117 -36.14 27.81 -7.95
C TYR A 117 -35.26 29.08 -7.92
N SER A 118 -33.96 28.98 -7.61
CA SER A 118 -33.10 30.15 -7.39
C SER A 118 -32.10 30.47 -8.50
N SER A 119 -32.02 29.68 -9.58
CA SER A 119 -31.12 29.95 -10.71
C SER A 119 -31.88 29.99 -12.03
N ARG A 120 -32.78 30.97 -12.15
CA ARG A 120 -33.35 31.36 -13.43
C ARG A 120 -33.06 32.83 -13.70
N GLU A 121 -31.79 33.14 -13.92
CA GLU A 121 -31.38 34.35 -14.63
C GLU A 121 -30.16 34.05 -15.52
N THR A 122 -30.19 34.63 -16.72
CA THR A 122 -29.19 34.62 -17.80
C THR A 122 -29.02 33.35 -18.64
N PHE A 123 -30.07 33.01 -19.40
CA PHE A 123 -29.88 32.53 -20.77
C PHE A 123 -30.88 33.25 -21.69
N GLU A 124 -30.60 34.53 -21.99
CA GLU A 124 -31.15 35.20 -23.17
C GLU A 124 -30.12 36.17 -23.75
N SER A 125 -29.30 35.68 -24.68
CA SER A 125 -28.89 36.48 -25.83
C SER A 125 -28.79 35.55 -27.05
N ARG A 126 -29.81 35.66 -27.92
CA ARG A 126 -30.12 34.97 -29.20
C ARG A 126 -31.46 34.22 -29.04
N LEU A 127 -32.60 34.63 -29.60
CA LEU A 127 -32.85 35.34 -30.86
C LEU A 127 -34.23 36.05 -30.87
N ILE A 128 -34.19 37.30 -31.32
CA ILE A 128 -35.02 37.92 -32.38
C ILE A 128 -36.52 38.18 -32.13
N LYS A 129 -36.81 39.49 -32.11
CA LYS A 129 -37.92 40.22 -32.76
C LYS A 129 -39.07 39.35 -33.30
N THR A 130 -40.28 39.53 -32.73
CA THR A 130 -41.39 40.21 -33.42
C THR A 130 -42.54 40.50 -32.45
N ASN A 131 -43.02 41.74 -32.57
CA ASN A 131 -44.26 42.34 -32.08
C ASN A 131 -45.42 41.39 -31.76
N GLU A 132 -46.00 41.53 -30.56
CA GLU A 132 -47.41 41.91 -30.32
C GLU A 132 -47.68 41.97 -28.80
N GLY A 133 -48.42 42.99 -28.36
CA GLY A 133 -48.73 43.25 -26.94
C GLY A 133 -49.78 42.29 -26.36
N PRO A 134 -49.95 42.26 -25.02
CA PRO A 134 -50.71 41.22 -24.34
C PRO A 134 -52.21 41.54 -24.30
N PRO A 135 -53.06 40.51 -24.16
CA PRO A 135 -53.95 40.56 -23.00
C PRO A 135 -54.11 39.22 -22.28
N GLU A 136 -53.93 39.33 -20.96
CA GLU A 136 -54.79 38.83 -19.90
C GLU A 136 -55.30 37.39 -19.90
N GLY A 137 -54.93 36.69 -18.83
CA GLY A 137 -55.88 35.83 -18.10
C GLY A 137 -55.80 34.35 -18.42
N LEU A 138 -54.84 33.63 -17.80
CA LEU A 138 -54.92 32.18 -17.69
C LEU A 138 -54.55 31.71 -16.27
N THR A 139 -55.62 31.40 -15.55
CA THR A 139 -55.68 30.75 -14.24
C THR A 139 -55.26 29.27 -14.31
N GLU A 140 -54.78 28.83 -13.15
CA GLU A 140 -53.91 27.70 -12.85
C GLU A 140 -54.57 26.30 -12.89
N THR A 141 -55.24 25.91 -13.98
CA THR A 141 -55.90 24.58 -13.98
C THR A 141 -55.85 23.78 -15.29
N ARG A 142 -54.96 24.12 -16.23
CA ARG A 142 -54.78 23.32 -17.47
C ARG A 142 -53.34 23.02 -17.91
N LEU A 143 -52.35 23.09 -17.01
CA LEU A 143 -50.97 22.66 -17.29
C LEU A 143 -50.59 21.26 -16.77
N ARG A 144 -51.58 20.40 -16.48
CA ARG A 144 -51.35 18.97 -16.22
C ARG A 144 -51.54 18.07 -17.45
N LYS A 145 -51.69 18.65 -18.65
CA LYS A 145 -51.93 17.89 -19.90
C LYS A 145 -50.99 18.20 -21.07
N PHE A 146 -49.93 19.00 -20.90
CA PHE A 146 -49.01 19.35 -22.00
C PHE A 146 -47.51 19.16 -21.73
N CYS A 147 -47.11 18.27 -20.82
CA CYS A 147 -45.72 17.80 -20.71
C CYS A 147 -45.58 16.27 -20.85
N ASN A 148 -46.41 15.64 -21.69
CA ASN A 148 -46.35 14.20 -21.98
C ASN A 148 -46.10 13.87 -23.46
N ALA A 149 -45.62 14.81 -24.29
CA ALA A 149 -45.53 14.56 -25.74
C ALA A 149 -44.32 15.14 -26.49
N ALA A 150 -43.23 15.52 -25.82
CA ALA A 150 -42.00 15.91 -26.52
C ALA A 150 -40.75 15.59 -25.71
N PHE A 151 -40.37 14.31 -25.69
CA PHE A 151 -38.96 13.84 -25.68
C PHE A 151 -38.97 12.34 -25.97
N PHE A 152 -39.52 11.97 -27.13
CA PHE A 152 -39.32 10.66 -27.74
C PHE A 152 -38.76 10.89 -29.15
N CYS A 153 -37.43 10.81 -29.27
CA CYS A 153 -36.83 10.24 -30.46
C CYS A 153 -35.64 9.37 -30.04
N LYS A 154 -35.91 8.06 -30.08
CA LYS A 154 -35.02 6.91 -29.92
C LYS A 154 -33.57 7.15 -30.38
N ARG A 155 -32.61 6.98 -29.46
CA ARG A 155 -31.43 6.14 -29.74
C ARG A 155 -31.73 4.76 -29.17
N LYS A 156 -31.77 3.75 -30.04
CA LYS A 156 -31.63 2.34 -29.64
C LYS A 156 -30.25 2.21 -28.99
N SER A 157 -30.16 2.17 -27.67
CA SER A 157 -29.09 1.43 -27.02
C SER A 157 -29.67 0.09 -26.59
N GLU A 158 -28.90 -0.96 -26.85
CA GLU A 158 -29.26 -2.32 -26.49
C GLU A 158 -29.61 -2.40 -25.01
N ASP A 159 -30.79 -2.95 -24.73
CA ASP A 159 -31.28 -3.27 -23.40
C ASP A 159 -30.38 -4.37 -22.80
N LYS A 160 -29.23 -3.98 -22.21
CA LYS A 160 -28.44 -4.86 -21.36
C LYS A 160 -29.26 -5.15 -20.11
N THR A 161 -29.99 -6.27 -20.14
CA THR A 161 -30.76 -6.85 -19.03
C THR A 161 -30.12 -6.57 -17.66
N ILE A 162 -30.72 -5.67 -16.88
CA ILE A 162 -30.28 -5.33 -15.52
C ILE A 162 -30.71 -6.46 -14.58
N GLU A 163 -29.75 -7.21 -14.04
CA GLU A 163 -30.03 -8.29 -13.10
C GLU A 163 -29.82 -7.83 -11.66
N LYS A 164 -30.86 -7.99 -10.82
CA LYS A 164 -30.84 -7.61 -9.40
C LYS A 164 -30.34 -8.78 -8.57
N VAL A 165 -29.15 -8.67 -7.99
CA VAL A 165 -28.55 -9.73 -7.15
C VAL A 165 -28.87 -9.49 -5.66
N LYS A 166 -29.13 -10.58 -4.94
CA LYS A 166 -29.53 -10.59 -3.52
C LYS A 166 -28.43 -11.24 -2.69
N SER A 167 -27.75 -10.48 -1.82
CA SER A 167 -26.82 -11.03 -0.82
C SER A 167 -27.59 -11.64 0.37
N ARG A 168 -27.12 -12.78 0.91
CA ARG A 168 -27.72 -13.48 2.06
C ARG A 168 -26.83 -13.31 3.31
N PRO A 169 -27.40 -13.24 4.54
CA PRO A 169 -26.62 -13.02 5.76
C PRO A 169 -25.49 -14.03 6.03
N ILE A 170 -25.62 -15.28 5.56
CA ILE A 170 -24.60 -16.34 5.74
C ILE A 170 -23.34 -16.13 4.88
N TYR A 171 -23.39 -15.25 3.87
CA TYR A 171 -22.25 -14.97 3.02
C TYR A 171 -21.28 -13.96 3.64
N ARG A 172 -21.51 -13.56 4.90
CA ARG A 172 -20.61 -12.70 5.64
C ARG A 172 -19.50 -13.51 6.33
N ASP A 173 -18.27 -13.06 6.18
CA ASP A 173 -17.09 -13.69 6.78
C ASP A 173 -17.08 -13.54 8.31
N ASP A 174 -17.72 -12.48 8.83
CA ASP A 174 -17.90 -12.23 10.26
C ASP A 174 -19.17 -12.86 10.86
N ALA A 175 -19.95 -13.63 10.08
CA ALA A 175 -21.29 -14.11 10.47
C ALA A 175 -21.32 -14.92 11.78
N PHE A 176 -20.24 -15.66 12.07
CA PHE A 176 -20.11 -16.48 13.28
C PHE A 176 -19.20 -15.85 14.34
N TYR A 177 -18.72 -14.62 14.14
CA TYR A 177 -17.87 -13.94 15.11
C TYR A 177 -18.71 -13.40 16.27
N THR A 178 -18.58 -14.00 17.46
CA THR A 178 -19.45 -13.65 18.59
C THR A 178 -18.93 -12.50 19.45
N HIS A 179 -17.75 -11.95 19.17
CA HIS A 179 -17.03 -11.04 20.05
C HIS A 179 -17.01 -9.58 19.55
N ASN A 180 -16.35 -8.66 20.27
CA ASN A 180 -16.30 -7.25 19.90
C ASN A 180 -15.50 -7.10 18.59
N LEU A 181 -16.11 -6.46 17.59
CA LEU A 181 -15.48 -6.19 16.30
C LEU A 181 -14.19 -5.38 16.45
N GLY A 182 -14.06 -4.53 17.47
CA GLY A 182 -12.83 -3.75 17.75
C GLY A 182 -11.58 -4.57 18.07
N LEU A 183 -11.70 -5.90 18.21
CA LEU A 183 -10.57 -6.83 18.37
C LEU A 183 -10.15 -7.50 17.05
N ILE A 184 -10.87 -7.22 15.96
CA ILE A 184 -10.50 -7.59 14.61
C ILE A 184 -9.61 -6.45 14.09
N PRO A 185 -8.31 -6.68 13.80
CA PRO A 185 -7.39 -5.66 13.33
C PRO A 185 -7.93 -4.87 12.13
N GLU A 186 -8.63 -5.56 11.22
CA GLU A 186 -9.25 -4.99 10.03
C GLU A 186 -10.40 -4.03 10.36
N TYR A 187 -11.14 -4.26 11.46
CA TYR A 187 -12.20 -3.36 11.93
C TYR A 187 -11.63 -2.23 12.80
N GLU A 188 -10.56 -2.48 13.57
CA GLU A 188 -9.86 -1.45 14.35
C GLU A 188 -9.13 -0.45 13.45
N GLN A 189 -8.55 -0.89 12.32
CA GLN A 189 -7.98 -0.01 11.29
C GLN A 189 -9.05 0.89 10.66
N LEU A 190 -10.22 0.34 10.32
CA LEU A 190 -11.36 1.10 9.82
C LEU A 190 -11.94 2.08 10.86
N GLN A 191 -11.90 1.75 12.16
CA GLN A 191 -12.31 2.67 13.24
C GLN A 191 -11.23 3.71 13.59
N LYS A 192 -9.94 3.37 13.50
CA LYS A 192 -8.81 4.29 13.74
C LYS A 192 -8.64 5.30 12.63
N ALA A 193 -8.83 4.88 11.37
CA ALA A 193 -8.98 5.79 10.24
C ALA A 193 -10.09 6.83 10.50
N LYS A 194 -11.10 6.48 11.31
CA LYS A 194 -12.22 7.37 11.65
C LYS A 194 -12.03 8.20 12.94
N SER A 195 -11.23 7.74 13.91
CA SER A 195 -10.93 8.56 15.12
C SER A 195 -10.05 9.77 14.84
N VAL A 196 -9.47 9.83 13.64
CA VAL A 196 -8.75 11.00 13.11
C VAL A 196 -9.71 11.98 12.43
N VAL A 197 -10.93 11.57 12.06
CA VAL A 197 -11.81 12.30 11.13
C VAL A 197 -13.02 12.99 11.78
N ASP A 198 -13.54 12.58 12.95
CA ASP A 198 -14.80 13.17 13.44
C ASP A 198 -14.84 13.60 14.91
N GLY A 199 -14.78 14.93 15.07
CA GLY A 199 -15.18 15.67 16.26
C GLY A 199 -16.29 16.67 15.96
N ASN A 200 -17.42 16.28 15.34
CA ASN A 200 -18.76 16.87 15.52
C ASN A 200 -19.77 16.33 14.49
N ASP A 201 -20.57 15.32 14.84
CA ASP A 201 -22.05 15.34 14.86
C ASP A 201 -22.63 13.92 14.94
N LYS A 202 -23.45 13.65 15.96
CA LYS A 202 -23.68 12.28 16.47
C LYS A 202 -24.96 11.57 16.03
N SER A 203 -25.77 12.10 15.10
CA SER A 203 -27.14 11.57 14.94
C SER A 203 -27.59 11.07 13.57
N THR A 204 -26.80 11.19 12.50
CA THR A 204 -27.24 10.76 11.14
C THR A 204 -26.30 9.78 10.40
N ILE A 205 -25.19 9.36 11.02
CA ILE A 205 -24.07 8.63 10.37
C ILE A 205 -24.11 7.10 10.58
N LEU A 206 -24.94 6.59 11.50
CA LEU A 206 -24.95 5.17 11.88
C LEU A 206 -25.31 4.17 10.75
N ASP A 207 -26.02 4.60 9.71
CA ASP A 207 -26.45 3.72 8.61
C ASP A 207 -25.43 3.62 7.44
N SER A 208 -24.44 4.53 7.34
CA SER A 208 -23.35 4.39 6.34
C SER A 208 -22.23 3.49 6.83
N ASP A 209 -21.96 3.49 8.13
CA ASP A 209 -20.82 2.80 8.75
C ASP A 209 -20.98 1.28 8.75
N SER A 210 -22.18 0.81 9.14
CA SER A 210 -22.49 -0.62 9.15
C SER A 210 -22.52 -1.20 7.74
N LEU A 211 -22.99 -0.44 6.74
CA LEU A 211 -23.14 -0.94 5.37
C LEU A 211 -21.79 -1.13 4.67
N SER A 212 -20.83 -0.22 4.85
CA SER A 212 -19.49 -0.36 4.25
C SER A 212 -18.72 -1.53 4.84
N TYR A 213 -18.76 -1.70 6.17
CA TYR A 213 -18.23 -2.89 6.82
C TYR A 213 -18.98 -4.16 6.40
N HIS A 214 -20.30 -4.10 6.26
CA HIS A 214 -21.09 -5.23 5.76
C HIS A 214 -20.72 -5.63 4.33
N LEU A 215 -20.36 -4.68 3.47
CA LEU A 215 -19.94 -4.96 2.09
C LEU A 215 -18.54 -5.56 2.04
N SER A 216 -17.59 -5.09 2.86
CA SER A 216 -16.23 -5.65 2.90
C SER A 216 -16.18 -7.09 3.39
N VAL A 217 -17.11 -7.49 4.26
CA VAL A 217 -17.19 -8.88 4.78
C VAL A 217 -18.19 -9.75 4.02
N SER A 218 -18.96 -9.25 3.04
CA SER A 218 -19.99 -10.02 2.32
C SER A 218 -19.49 -10.60 0.99
N ARG A 219 -19.52 -11.92 0.83
CA ARG A 219 -19.28 -12.63 -0.45
C ARG A 219 -20.55 -12.63 -1.31
N VAL A 220 -20.43 -12.46 -2.63
CA VAL A 220 -21.58 -12.54 -3.55
C VAL A 220 -21.32 -13.64 -4.60
N PRO A 221 -22.27 -14.57 -4.84
CA PRO A 221 -22.07 -15.64 -5.82
C PRO A 221 -22.05 -15.12 -7.27
N SER A 222 -21.31 -15.81 -8.15
CA SER A 222 -21.16 -15.48 -9.58
C SER A 222 -22.48 -15.54 -10.38
N ILE A 223 -22.58 -14.77 -11.48
CA ILE A 223 -23.81 -14.62 -12.29
C ILE A 223 -24.28 -15.95 -12.91
N GLN A 224 -23.37 -16.83 -13.33
CA GLN A 224 -23.71 -18.17 -13.84
C GLN A 224 -24.42 -19.04 -12.78
N THR A 225 -24.15 -18.79 -11.49
CA THR A 225 -24.69 -19.52 -10.34
C THR A 225 -26.12 -19.11 -10.00
N ILE A 226 -26.54 -17.90 -10.38
CA ILE A 226 -27.89 -17.36 -10.15
C ILE A 226 -28.94 -18.03 -11.07
N HIS A 227 -28.51 -18.49 -12.25
CA HIS A 227 -29.40 -19.08 -13.26
C HIS A 227 -29.72 -20.58 -13.03
N LYS A 228 -28.87 -21.35 -12.34
CA LYS A 228 -29.14 -22.77 -12.01
C LYS A 228 -29.93 -22.90 -10.70
N ARG A 229 -31.25 -22.64 -10.75
CA ARG A 229 -32.19 -22.87 -9.63
C ARG A 229 -32.49 -24.37 -9.42
N GLN A 230 -31.53 -25.14 -8.92
CA GLN A 230 -31.79 -26.47 -8.38
C GLN A 230 -31.43 -26.52 -6.90
N PHE A 231 -32.45 -26.71 -6.04
CA PHE A 231 -32.32 -26.72 -4.57
C PHE A 231 -31.22 -27.68 -4.08
N ILE A 232 -31.09 -28.84 -4.70
CA ILE A 232 -30.07 -29.86 -4.37
C ILE A 232 -28.67 -29.40 -4.79
N GLY A 233 -28.52 -28.78 -5.96
CA GLY A 233 -27.24 -28.25 -6.44
C GLY A 233 -26.72 -27.11 -5.56
N THR A 234 -27.61 -26.27 -5.02
CA THR A 234 -27.24 -25.22 -4.06
C THR A 234 -26.73 -25.81 -2.74
N ILE A 235 -27.36 -26.88 -2.24
CA ILE A 235 -26.91 -27.55 -1.00
C ILE A 235 -25.52 -28.18 -1.21
N LEU A 236 -25.33 -28.94 -2.29
CA LEU A 236 -24.07 -29.62 -2.56
C LEU A 236 -22.91 -28.62 -2.72
N ARG A 237 -23.12 -27.52 -3.45
CA ARG A 237 -22.11 -26.47 -3.64
C ARG A 237 -21.82 -25.69 -2.37
N THR A 238 -22.84 -25.41 -1.56
CA THR A 238 -22.63 -24.76 -0.25
C THR A 238 -21.80 -25.66 0.66
N LEU A 239 -22.02 -26.98 0.62
CA LEU A 239 -21.18 -27.94 1.34
C LEU A 239 -19.75 -27.98 0.80
N THR A 240 -19.54 -27.90 -0.51
CA THR A 240 -18.20 -27.84 -1.13
C THR A 240 -17.45 -26.55 -0.77
N LEU A 241 -18.13 -25.40 -0.73
CA LEU A 241 -17.54 -24.11 -0.32
C LEU A 241 -17.21 -24.05 1.18
N LEU A 242 -18.02 -24.72 2.01
CA LEU A 242 -17.82 -24.76 3.46
C LEU A 242 -16.80 -25.82 3.90
N PHE A 243 -16.54 -26.82 3.05
CA PHE A 243 -15.58 -27.89 3.28
C PHE A 243 -14.26 -27.58 2.57
N ASP A 244 -13.37 -26.84 3.24
CA ASP A 244 -12.04 -26.55 2.71
C ASP A 244 -11.03 -27.64 3.15
N PRO A 245 -10.48 -28.44 2.22
CA PRO A 245 -9.54 -29.50 2.57
C PRO A 245 -8.21 -28.97 3.14
N LYS A 246 -7.89 -27.69 2.99
CA LYS A 246 -6.66 -27.07 3.52
C LYS A 246 -6.54 -27.20 5.03
N PHE A 247 -7.65 -27.23 5.76
CA PHE A 247 -7.65 -27.41 7.22
C PHE A 247 -7.02 -28.74 7.66
N PHE A 248 -7.22 -29.81 6.89
CA PHE A 248 -6.67 -31.13 7.21
C PHE A 248 -5.16 -31.24 6.99
N LYS A 249 -4.51 -30.22 6.42
CA LYS A 249 -3.04 -30.14 6.35
C LYS A 249 -2.44 -29.44 7.58
N SER A 250 -3.25 -28.75 8.39
CA SER A 250 -2.78 -27.98 9.54
C SER A 250 -2.74 -28.84 10.81
N ILE A 251 -1.55 -28.99 11.41
CA ILE A 251 -1.42 -29.67 12.70
C ILE A 251 -2.23 -28.97 13.79
N THR A 252 -2.29 -27.63 13.78
CA THR A 252 -3.10 -26.82 14.70
C THR A 252 -4.58 -27.20 14.62
N PHE A 253 -5.10 -27.51 13.44
CA PHE A 253 -6.48 -27.96 13.27
C PHE A 253 -6.76 -29.28 13.99
N TYR A 254 -5.86 -30.26 13.92
CA TYR A 254 -6.02 -31.53 14.65
C TYR A 254 -5.97 -31.35 16.17
N PHE A 255 -5.15 -30.42 16.68
CA PHE A 255 -5.15 -30.08 18.10
C PHE A 255 -6.49 -29.47 18.54
N PHE A 256 -7.10 -28.62 17.71
CA PHE A 256 -8.46 -28.11 17.95
C PHE A 256 -9.52 -29.23 17.89
N VAL A 257 -9.39 -30.19 16.98
CA VAL A 257 -10.28 -31.38 16.92
C VAL A 257 -10.17 -32.20 18.21
N ALA A 258 -8.95 -32.51 18.65
CA ALA A 258 -8.69 -33.26 19.87
C ALA A 258 -9.20 -32.52 21.12
N PHE A 259 -8.94 -31.22 21.20
CA PHE A 259 -9.49 -30.30 22.20
C PHE A 259 -11.02 -30.41 22.28
N HIS A 260 -11.73 -30.30 21.16
CA HIS A 260 -13.19 -30.30 21.16
C HIS A 260 -13.81 -31.64 21.54
N ILE A 261 -13.22 -32.74 21.10
CA ILE A 261 -13.67 -34.08 21.49
C ILE A 261 -13.45 -34.26 22.99
N ALA A 262 -12.24 -34.00 23.49
CA ALA A 262 -11.90 -34.17 24.91
C ALA A 262 -12.76 -33.29 25.83
N ASN A 263 -13.03 -32.04 25.43
CA ASN A 263 -13.92 -31.14 26.14
C ASN A 263 -15.34 -31.73 26.26
N MET A 264 -15.93 -32.11 25.12
CA MET A 264 -17.32 -32.57 25.06
C MET A 264 -17.55 -33.94 25.71
N LEU A 265 -16.51 -34.77 25.86
CA LEU A 265 -16.57 -36.02 26.62
C LEU A 265 -16.89 -35.78 28.12
N GLY A 266 -16.43 -34.66 28.69
CA GLY A 266 -16.55 -34.37 30.12
C GLY A 266 -17.52 -33.24 30.50
N VAL A 267 -17.84 -32.34 29.57
CA VAL A 267 -18.55 -31.08 29.89
C VAL A 267 -20.01 -31.24 30.34
N TYR A 268 -20.67 -32.34 29.97
CA TYR A 268 -22.08 -32.56 30.35
C TYR A 268 -22.26 -33.36 31.64
N LEU A 269 -21.16 -33.88 32.19
CA LEU A 269 -21.23 -34.88 33.24
C LEU A 269 -21.83 -34.34 34.56
N PRO A 270 -21.41 -33.18 35.10
CA PRO A 270 -22.04 -32.63 36.30
C PRO A 270 -23.55 -32.38 36.11
N THR A 271 -23.96 -31.91 34.93
CA THR A 271 -25.38 -31.68 34.60
C THR A 271 -26.16 -32.99 34.47
N ILE A 272 -25.59 -34.01 33.83
CA ILE A 272 -26.21 -35.34 33.70
C ILE A 272 -26.28 -36.06 35.04
N TYR A 273 -25.29 -35.91 35.92
CA TYR A 273 -25.32 -36.49 37.27
C TYR A 273 -26.44 -35.88 38.12
N LEU A 274 -26.50 -34.55 38.17
CA LEU A 274 -27.51 -33.81 38.95
C LEU A 274 -28.94 -34.03 38.44
N ILE A 275 -29.12 -34.33 37.14
CA ILE A 275 -30.43 -34.63 36.52
C ILE A 275 -30.71 -36.15 36.47
N GLY A 276 -29.69 -36.99 36.35
CA GLY A 276 -29.77 -38.44 36.12
C GLY A 276 -30.09 -39.24 37.37
N ASP A 277 -29.69 -38.76 38.55
CA ASP A 277 -30.14 -39.36 39.82
C ASP A 277 -31.65 -39.16 40.06
N LEU A 278 -32.27 -38.11 39.49
CA LEU A 278 -33.73 -37.93 39.53
C LEU A 278 -34.46 -39.04 38.72
N LYS A 279 -33.91 -39.48 37.58
CA LYS A 279 -34.47 -40.60 36.78
C LYS A 279 -34.28 -41.97 37.44
N THR A 280 -33.18 -42.14 38.18
CA THR A 280 -32.86 -43.41 38.85
C THR A 280 -33.80 -43.66 40.02
N ILE A 281 -34.13 -42.60 40.78
CA ILE A 281 -35.20 -42.60 41.80
C ILE A 281 -36.57 -42.95 41.19
N PHE A 282 -36.83 -42.46 39.98
CA PHE A 282 -38.07 -42.69 39.24
C PHE A 282 -38.28 -44.16 38.84
N ILE A 283 -37.21 -44.83 38.40
CA ILE A 283 -37.25 -46.26 38.05
C ILE A 283 -37.41 -47.14 39.30
N ILE A 284 -36.80 -46.75 40.42
CA ILE A 284 -36.91 -47.44 41.72
C ILE A 284 -38.34 -47.36 42.29
N ILE A 285 -39.03 -46.23 42.13
CA ILE A 285 -40.42 -46.04 42.55
C ILE A 285 -41.39 -46.80 41.62
N PHE A 286 -41.11 -46.87 40.32
CA PHE A 286 -42.06 -47.37 39.31
C PHE A 286 -42.02 -48.89 39.07
N LEU A 287 -40.89 -49.58 39.29
CA LEU A 287 -40.78 -51.01 38.92
C LEU A 287 -41.20 -52.02 40.01
N LYS A 288 -41.49 -51.61 41.26
CA LYS A 288 -41.75 -52.54 42.39
C LYS A 288 -40.80 -53.76 42.41
N ILE A 289 -39.56 -53.59 41.93
CA ILE A 289 -38.55 -54.64 41.98
C ILE A 289 -38.19 -54.76 43.45
N LYS A 290 -38.52 -55.92 44.04
CA LYS A 290 -38.23 -56.31 45.41
C LYS A 290 -36.91 -55.70 45.89
N GLN A 291 -37.03 -54.69 46.75
CA GLN A 291 -36.33 -54.37 48.01
C GLN A 291 -34.95 -55.01 48.31
N LYS A 292 -34.17 -55.40 47.32
CA LYS A 292 -32.85 -56.05 47.49
C LYS A 292 -31.74 -55.42 46.64
N ILE A 293 -32.09 -54.43 45.84
CA ILE A 293 -31.16 -53.49 45.20
C ILE A 293 -31.23 -52.10 45.88
N ALA A 294 -32.14 -51.93 46.84
CA ALA A 294 -32.43 -50.66 47.52
C ALA A 294 -31.49 -50.30 48.69
N ASP A 295 -30.56 -51.18 49.08
CA ASP A 295 -29.72 -50.99 50.28
C ASP A 295 -28.33 -50.40 50.01
N ARG A 296 -28.04 -49.88 48.81
CA ARG A 296 -26.79 -49.12 48.55
C ARG A 296 -26.93 -47.87 47.67
N THR A 297 -28.16 -47.40 47.42
CA THR A 297 -28.42 -46.13 46.71
C THR A 297 -29.34 -45.20 47.49
N LEU A 298 -29.47 -45.45 48.79
CA LEU A 298 -30.03 -44.55 49.80
C LEU A 298 -28.87 -43.73 50.40
N GLU A 299 -28.37 -42.74 49.69
CA GLU A 299 -27.51 -41.73 50.31
C GLU A 299 -28.06 -40.31 50.06
N CYS A 300 -28.88 -39.90 51.04
CA CYS A 300 -29.32 -38.55 51.40
C CYS A 300 -30.58 -37.99 50.69
N PRO A 301 -31.75 -38.00 51.37
CA PRO A 301 -32.94 -37.21 50.99
C PRO A 301 -32.64 -35.72 50.81
N GLU A 302 -31.73 -35.17 51.61
CA GLU A 302 -31.27 -33.77 51.55
C GLU A 302 -30.62 -33.42 50.19
N PHE A 303 -29.91 -34.36 49.55
CA PHE A 303 -29.29 -34.13 48.25
C PHE A 303 -30.34 -33.94 47.14
N ARG A 304 -31.43 -34.71 47.21
CA ARG A 304 -32.58 -34.62 46.28
C ARG A 304 -33.28 -33.27 46.38
N ASP A 305 -33.47 -32.76 47.59
CA ASP A 305 -34.07 -31.45 47.81
C ASP A 305 -33.14 -30.31 47.36
N ASN A 306 -31.83 -30.56 47.39
CA ASN A 306 -30.80 -29.59 47.08
C ASN A 306 -30.33 -29.57 45.62
N ALA A 307 -30.63 -30.61 44.83
CA ALA A 307 -30.29 -30.71 43.40
C ALA A 307 -30.75 -29.48 42.59
N ARG A 308 -31.92 -28.92 42.94
CA ARG A 308 -32.44 -27.70 42.34
C ARG A 308 -31.51 -26.50 42.55
N TYR A 309 -30.84 -26.40 43.69
CA TYR A 309 -29.91 -25.32 43.99
C TYR A 309 -28.58 -25.49 43.25
N TYR A 310 -28.07 -26.73 43.10
CA TYR A 310 -26.86 -27.00 42.33
C TYR A 310 -27.00 -26.68 40.84
N VAL A 311 -28.12 -27.09 40.23
CA VAL A 311 -28.43 -26.75 38.82
C VAL A 311 -28.61 -25.24 38.64
N SER A 312 -29.16 -24.56 39.65
CA SER A 312 -29.28 -23.10 39.65
C SER A 312 -27.94 -22.39 39.75
N ALA A 313 -27.06 -22.88 40.64
CA ALA A 313 -25.70 -22.37 40.80
C ALA A 313 -24.92 -22.50 39.48
N LEU A 314 -24.98 -23.67 38.82
CA LEU A 314 -24.38 -23.90 37.50
C LEU A 314 -24.94 -22.94 36.44
N GLY A 315 -26.26 -22.75 36.38
CA GLY A 315 -26.90 -21.90 35.38
C GLY A 315 -26.56 -20.42 35.55
N ILE A 316 -26.67 -19.89 36.78
CA ILE A 316 -26.39 -18.49 37.11
C ILE A 316 -24.91 -18.18 36.91
N SER A 317 -24.02 -19.02 37.43
CA SER A 317 -22.59 -18.78 37.33
C SER A 317 -22.07 -18.91 35.89
N ASN A 318 -22.71 -19.74 35.06
CA ASN A 318 -22.41 -19.80 33.62
C ASN A 318 -22.72 -18.50 32.89
N VAL A 319 -23.83 -17.82 33.25
CA VAL A 319 -24.12 -16.47 32.73
C VAL A 319 -23.01 -15.48 33.14
N VAL A 320 -22.59 -15.53 34.41
CA VAL A 320 -21.50 -14.67 34.94
C VAL A 320 -20.18 -14.93 34.21
N GLY A 321 -19.84 -16.20 33.94
CA GLY A 321 -18.64 -16.57 33.21
C GLY A 321 -18.64 -16.07 31.76
N ARG A 322 -19.79 -16.13 31.08
CA ARG A 322 -19.93 -15.60 29.72
C ARG A 322 -19.75 -14.09 29.68
N LEU A 323 -20.36 -13.37 30.61
CA LEU A 323 -20.25 -11.90 30.71
C LEU A 323 -18.83 -11.46 31.06
N SER A 324 -18.17 -12.10 32.03
CA SER A 324 -16.83 -11.70 32.50
C SER A 324 -15.70 -12.08 31.53
N SER A 325 -15.84 -13.17 30.77
CA SER A 325 -14.89 -13.53 29.71
C SER A 325 -14.77 -12.46 28.60
N GLY A 326 -15.86 -11.72 28.36
CA GLY A 326 -15.92 -10.59 27.45
C GLY A 326 -14.99 -9.43 27.83
N THR A 327 -14.84 -9.19 29.13
CA THR A 327 -14.07 -8.05 29.66
C THR A 327 -12.60 -8.41 29.86
N LEU A 328 -12.29 -9.62 30.35
CA LEU A 328 -10.91 -10.01 30.68
C LEU A 328 -9.99 -10.15 29.46
N ILE A 329 -10.54 -10.43 28.28
CA ILE A 329 -9.76 -10.51 27.05
C ILE A 329 -9.38 -9.15 26.46
N LEU A 330 -10.02 -8.06 26.94
CA LEU A 330 -9.58 -6.69 26.62
C LEU A 330 -8.29 -6.30 27.36
N CYS A 331 -7.86 -7.10 28.33
CA CYS A 331 -6.59 -6.91 29.01
C CYS A 331 -5.44 -7.50 28.16
N PRO A 332 -4.46 -6.71 27.71
CA PRO A 332 -3.38 -7.17 26.83
C PRO A 332 -2.45 -8.22 27.49
N ARG A 333 -2.57 -8.43 28.79
CA ARG A 333 -1.80 -9.44 29.55
C ARG A 333 -2.26 -10.88 29.34
N PHE A 334 -3.48 -11.11 28.85
CA PHE A 334 -4.05 -12.45 28.78
C PHE A 334 -4.40 -12.85 27.34
N SER A 335 -3.87 -13.98 26.87
CA SER A 335 -4.26 -14.55 25.58
C SER A 335 -5.56 -15.37 25.70
N ALA A 336 -6.35 -15.43 24.63
CA ALA A 336 -7.60 -16.20 24.61
C ALA A 336 -7.36 -17.70 24.87
N ALA A 337 -6.25 -18.24 24.33
CA ALA A 337 -5.83 -19.62 24.54
C ALA A 337 -5.48 -19.91 25.99
N PHE A 338 -4.76 -19.00 26.65
CA PHE A 338 -4.44 -19.13 28.06
C PHE A 338 -5.68 -19.07 28.96
N LEU A 339 -6.56 -18.08 28.74
CA LEU A 339 -7.81 -17.95 29.50
C LEU A 339 -8.74 -19.16 29.29
N GLY A 340 -8.82 -19.65 28.04
CA GLY A 340 -9.59 -20.85 27.71
C GLY A 340 -9.03 -22.11 28.37
N ALA A 341 -7.71 -22.28 28.37
CA ALA A 341 -7.06 -23.43 29.00
C ALA A 341 -7.20 -23.39 30.54
N PHE A 342 -6.99 -22.23 31.15
CA PHE A 342 -7.21 -22.04 32.58
C PHE A 342 -8.65 -22.39 32.99
N ALA A 343 -9.64 -21.92 32.23
CA ALA A 343 -11.04 -22.27 32.47
C ALA A 343 -11.33 -23.78 32.31
N LEU A 344 -10.74 -24.46 31.32
CA LEU A 344 -10.86 -25.92 31.18
C LEU A 344 -10.22 -26.65 32.36
N CYS A 345 -9.08 -26.19 32.84
CA CYS A 345 -8.41 -26.74 34.01
C CYS A 345 -9.29 -26.62 35.26
N VAL A 346 -9.85 -25.43 35.52
CA VAL A 346 -10.80 -25.20 36.61
C VAL A 346 -12.04 -26.10 36.47
N SER A 347 -12.55 -26.29 35.25
CA SER A 347 -13.68 -27.19 34.98
C SER A 347 -13.34 -28.66 35.28
N GLY A 348 -12.15 -29.12 34.87
CA GLY A 348 -11.66 -30.47 35.11
C GLY A 348 -11.43 -30.76 36.58
N VAL A 349 -10.76 -29.85 37.30
CA VAL A 349 -10.54 -29.96 38.75
C VAL A 349 -11.87 -29.93 39.50
N SER A 350 -12.80 -29.04 39.14
CA SER A 350 -14.13 -29.00 39.75
C SER A 350 -14.88 -30.33 39.55
N CYS A 351 -14.80 -30.92 38.36
CA CYS A 351 -15.40 -32.23 38.05
C CYS A 351 -14.78 -33.37 38.87
N LEU A 352 -13.45 -33.36 39.07
CA LEU A 352 -12.76 -34.32 39.93
C LEU A 352 -13.13 -34.15 41.40
N LEU A 353 -13.23 -32.92 41.89
CA LEU A 353 -13.61 -32.64 43.27
C LEU A 353 -15.02 -33.15 43.59
N ILE A 354 -15.96 -33.07 42.63
CA ILE A 354 -17.29 -33.68 42.77
C ILE A 354 -17.21 -35.20 42.93
N ALA A 355 -16.20 -35.88 42.34
CA ALA A 355 -16.02 -37.32 42.48
C ALA A 355 -15.70 -37.75 43.92
N PHE A 356 -15.07 -36.87 44.71
CA PHE A 356 -14.53 -37.19 46.04
C PHE A 356 -15.28 -36.50 47.18
N ILE A 357 -16.09 -35.47 46.88
CA ILE A 357 -16.93 -34.78 47.85
C ILE A 357 -18.28 -35.49 47.92
N GLY A 358 -18.55 -36.11 49.06
CA GLY A 358 -19.83 -36.78 49.31
C GLY A 358 -21.00 -35.80 49.46
N ASN A 359 -22.23 -36.34 49.38
CA ASN A 359 -23.50 -35.61 49.38
C ASN A 359 -23.82 -34.79 50.66
N ARG A 360 -22.95 -34.81 51.68
CA ARG A 360 -23.16 -34.20 53.01
C ARG A 360 -22.72 -32.72 53.11
N TYR A 361 -22.06 -32.20 52.08
CA TYR A 361 -21.41 -30.88 52.08
C TYR A 361 -22.11 -29.93 51.09
N PHE A 362 -23.27 -29.41 51.51
CA PHE A 362 -24.15 -28.64 50.63
C PHE A 362 -23.49 -27.37 50.07
N LEU A 363 -22.81 -26.60 50.91
CA LEU A 363 -22.21 -25.32 50.54
C LEU A 363 -21.00 -25.51 49.62
N GLU A 364 -20.17 -26.51 49.91
CA GLU A 364 -18.97 -26.87 49.17
C GLU A 364 -19.34 -27.34 47.76
N LEU A 365 -20.37 -28.18 47.64
CA LEU A 365 -20.85 -28.64 46.34
C LEU A 365 -21.50 -27.51 45.52
N MET A 366 -22.18 -26.57 46.17
CA MET A 366 -22.68 -25.34 45.52
C MET A 366 -21.55 -24.48 44.96
N ILE A 367 -20.48 -24.29 45.74
CA ILE A 367 -19.31 -23.50 45.33
C ILE A 367 -18.62 -24.15 44.13
N ILE A 368 -18.43 -25.47 44.15
CA ILE A 368 -17.79 -26.20 43.04
C ILE A 368 -18.65 -26.16 41.78
N CYS A 369 -19.98 -26.31 41.93
CA CYS A 369 -20.93 -26.10 40.84
C CYS A 369 -20.85 -24.68 40.27
N ALA A 370 -20.70 -23.66 41.12
CA ALA A 370 -20.54 -22.29 40.68
C ALA A 370 -19.23 -22.09 39.88
N PHE A 371 -18.09 -22.59 40.37
CA PHE A 371 -16.81 -22.52 39.66
C PHE A 371 -16.86 -23.21 38.30
N TYR A 372 -17.42 -24.43 38.25
CA TYR A 372 -17.62 -25.17 37.00
C TYR A 372 -18.51 -24.41 36.01
N GLY A 373 -19.59 -23.78 36.50
CA GLY A 373 -20.47 -22.99 35.65
C GLY A 373 -19.76 -21.77 35.06
N VAL A 374 -19.03 -20.98 35.87
CA VAL A 374 -18.22 -19.83 35.40
C VAL A 374 -17.24 -20.29 34.32
N SER A 375 -16.46 -21.32 34.60
CA SER A 375 -15.41 -21.78 33.71
C SER A 375 -15.96 -22.36 32.40
N SER A 376 -17.06 -23.11 32.44
CA SER A 376 -17.80 -23.56 31.25
C SER A 376 -18.33 -22.38 30.41
N GLY A 377 -18.76 -21.30 31.07
CA GLY A 377 -19.15 -20.04 30.44
C GLY A 377 -18.02 -19.37 29.65
N PHE A 378 -16.80 -19.34 30.21
CA PHE A 378 -15.60 -18.83 29.55
C PHE A 378 -15.27 -19.60 28.26
N VAL A 379 -15.18 -20.93 28.36
CA VAL A 379 -14.81 -21.80 27.23
C VAL A 379 -15.79 -21.68 26.07
N THR A 380 -17.08 -21.56 26.38
CA THR A 380 -18.12 -21.39 25.36
C THR A 380 -17.99 -20.05 24.62
N SER A 381 -17.61 -18.98 25.33
CA SER A 381 -17.54 -17.61 24.80
C SER A 381 -16.27 -17.33 24.00
N LEU A 382 -15.14 -17.90 24.41
CA LEU A 382 -13.83 -17.68 23.76
C LEU A 382 -13.65 -18.50 22.48
N ARG A 383 -14.52 -19.47 22.21
CA ARG A 383 -14.38 -20.43 21.10
C ARG A 383 -14.20 -19.77 19.72
N THR A 384 -15.03 -18.80 19.35
CA THR A 384 -14.92 -18.16 18.02
C THR A 384 -13.70 -17.26 17.94
N VAL A 385 -13.29 -16.67 19.06
CA VAL A 385 -12.08 -15.83 19.16
C VAL A 385 -10.84 -16.69 18.93
N LEU A 386 -10.79 -17.89 19.55
CA LEU A 386 -9.74 -18.86 19.31
C LEU A 386 -9.65 -19.27 17.84
N TYR A 387 -10.78 -19.43 17.14
CA TYR A 387 -10.76 -19.76 15.71
C TYR A 387 -10.23 -18.60 14.86
N VAL A 388 -10.68 -17.37 15.09
CA VAL A 388 -10.18 -16.19 14.34
C VAL A 388 -8.68 -15.98 14.57
N GLN A 389 -8.20 -16.09 15.81
CA GLN A 389 -6.78 -15.92 16.13
C GLN A 389 -5.87 -16.98 15.48
N ASN A 390 -6.41 -18.17 15.17
CA ASN A 390 -5.60 -19.29 14.65
C ASN A 390 -5.81 -19.58 13.16
N PHE A 391 -6.96 -19.20 12.59
CA PHE A 391 -7.32 -19.50 11.19
C PHE A 391 -7.69 -18.26 10.36
N GLY A 392 -7.82 -17.08 10.98
CA GLY A 392 -8.24 -15.84 10.34
C GLY A 392 -9.76 -15.68 10.21
N LEU A 393 -10.23 -14.44 10.04
CA LEU A 393 -11.65 -14.11 9.95
C LEU A 393 -12.32 -14.72 8.71
N ALA A 394 -11.65 -14.65 7.56
CA ALA A 394 -12.14 -15.18 6.27
C ALA A 394 -12.42 -16.70 6.29
N ASN A 395 -11.79 -17.43 7.22
CA ASN A 395 -11.91 -18.87 7.35
C ASN A 395 -12.77 -19.30 8.56
N LEU A 396 -13.33 -18.35 9.32
CA LEU A 396 -14.08 -18.60 10.55
C LEU A 396 -15.28 -19.52 10.31
N THR A 397 -16.06 -19.25 9.27
CA THR A 397 -17.28 -20.02 8.95
C THR A 397 -16.95 -21.49 8.64
N ASN A 398 -15.87 -21.72 7.88
CA ASN A 398 -15.40 -23.06 7.50
C ASN A 398 -14.83 -23.81 8.72
N ALA A 399 -13.95 -23.14 9.50
CA ALA A 399 -13.37 -23.69 10.72
C ALA A 399 -14.46 -24.05 11.76
N TYR A 400 -15.43 -23.15 11.97
CA TYR A 400 -16.52 -23.35 12.92
C TYR A 400 -17.40 -24.54 12.53
N GLY A 401 -17.70 -24.70 11.24
CA GLY A 401 -18.45 -25.84 10.71
C GLY A 401 -17.73 -27.18 10.90
N LEU A 402 -16.47 -27.27 10.47
CA LEU A 402 -15.66 -28.48 10.58
C LEU A 402 -15.38 -28.88 12.03
N LEU A 403 -15.04 -27.92 12.89
CA LEU A 403 -14.79 -28.19 14.32
C LEU A 403 -16.08 -28.51 15.08
N SER A 404 -17.25 -28.02 14.64
CA SER A 404 -18.55 -28.41 15.22
C SER A 404 -18.84 -29.90 15.07
N VAL A 405 -18.30 -30.58 14.06
CA VAL A 405 -18.39 -32.04 13.93
C VAL A 405 -17.66 -32.74 15.08
N ALA A 406 -16.46 -32.26 15.44
CA ALA A 406 -15.70 -32.76 16.58
C ALA A 406 -16.45 -32.56 17.91
N LEU A 407 -17.13 -31.41 18.08
CA LEU A 407 -18.02 -31.20 19.23
C LEU A 407 -19.16 -32.24 19.27
N GLY A 408 -19.77 -32.54 18.12
CA GLY A 408 -20.84 -33.52 18.00
C GLY A 408 -20.40 -34.94 18.38
N ILE A 409 -19.24 -35.37 17.88
CA ILE A 409 -18.66 -36.68 18.19
C ILE A 409 -18.46 -36.84 19.70
N GLY A 410 -17.86 -35.85 20.36
CA GLY A 410 -17.65 -35.87 21.81
C GLY A 410 -18.97 -35.86 22.59
N SER A 411 -19.95 -35.07 22.14
CA SER A 411 -21.27 -34.95 22.80
C SER A 411 -22.10 -36.24 22.75
N ILE A 412 -21.92 -37.07 21.70
CA ILE A 412 -22.56 -38.39 21.60
C ILE A 412 -21.79 -39.41 22.46
N SER A 413 -20.46 -39.41 22.35
CA SER A 413 -19.61 -40.44 22.97
C SER A 413 -19.55 -40.32 24.50
N GLY A 414 -19.51 -39.08 25.02
CA GLY A 414 -19.36 -38.80 26.46
C GLY A 414 -20.46 -39.44 27.31
N PRO A 415 -21.75 -39.12 27.08
CA PRO A 415 -22.86 -39.71 27.82
C PRO A 415 -22.92 -41.25 27.73
N LEU A 416 -22.59 -41.84 26.58
CA LEU A 416 -22.58 -43.30 26.39
C LEU A 416 -21.49 -43.98 27.21
N ILE A 417 -20.28 -43.41 27.22
CA ILE A 417 -19.15 -43.93 28.02
C ILE A 417 -19.46 -43.82 29.51
N VAL A 418 -19.99 -42.67 29.93
CA VAL A 418 -20.41 -42.42 31.32
C VAL A 418 -21.48 -43.41 31.76
N ALA A 419 -22.52 -43.63 30.94
CA ALA A 419 -23.57 -44.59 31.24
C ALA A 419 -23.00 -46.00 31.40
N HIS A 420 -22.13 -46.44 30.49
CA HIS A 420 -21.49 -47.75 30.57
C HIS A 420 -20.59 -47.92 31.80
N ILE A 421 -19.83 -46.89 32.18
CA ILE A 421 -19.01 -46.90 33.41
C ILE A 421 -19.94 -47.04 34.61
N ARG A 422 -20.99 -46.23 34.70
CA ARG A 422 -21.97 -46.27 35.79
C ARG A 422 -22.65 -47.63 35.89
N ASP A 423 -23.11 -48.20 34.77
CA ASP A 423 -23.82 -49.47 34.74
C ASP A 423 -22.94 -50.64 35.22
N LYS A 424 -21.62 -50.54 35.04
CA LYS A 424 -20.65 -51.53 35.54
C LYS A 424 -20.23 -51.31 36.99
N THR A 425 -20.01 -50.07 37.40
CA THR A 425 -19.47 -49.74 38.73
C THR A 425 -20.56 -49.51 39.78
N ASN A 426 -21.82 -49.32 39.35
CA ASN A 426 -22.93 -48.82 40.14
C ASN A 426 -22.64 -47.49 40.87
N SER A 427 -21.64 -46.73 40.41
CA SER A 427 -21.20 -45.48 41.03
C SER A 427 -20.74 -44.46 40.00
N TYR A 428 -21.09 -43.19 40.23
CA TYR A 428 -20.66 -42.09 39.36
C TYR A 428 -19.23 -41.62 39.59
N VAL A 429 -18.54 -42.08 40.64
CA VAL A 429 -17.16 -41.69 40.94
C VAL A 429 -16.24 -41.96 39.75
N GLY A 430 -16.31 -43.14 39.16
CA GLY A 430 -15.53 -43.48 37.96
C GLY A 430 -15.90 -42.64 36.73
N SER A 431 -17.15 -42.19 36.64
CA SER A 431 -17.59 -41.29 35.58
C SER A 431 -17.00 -39.89 35.77
N PHE A 432 -17.00 -39.35 36.99
CA PHE A 432 -16.42 -38.03 37.29
C PHE A 432 -14.91 -37.99 37.12
N ILE A 433 -14.21 -39.07 37.46
CA ILE A 433 -12.78 -39.21 37.16
C ILE A 433 -12.54 -39.15 35.65
N PHE A 434 -13.34 -39.87 34.85
CA PHE A 434 -13.26 -39.83 33.39
C PHE A 434 -13.56 -38.42 32.83
N GLY A 435 -14.65 -37.78 33.26
CA GLY A 435 -15.03 -36.45 32.78
C GLY A 435 -14.05 -35.35 33.22
N GLY A 436 -13.51 -35.43 34.44
CA GLY A 436 -12.51 -34.50 34.94
C GLY A 436 -11.17 -34.64 34.22
N THR A 437 -10.70 -35.87 34.01
CA THR A 437 -9.45 -36.12 33.25
C THR A 437 -9.58 -35.72 31.79
N SER A 438 -10.73 -35.95 31.13
CA SER A 438 -10.93 -35.53 29.74
C SER A 438 -10.90 -34.00 29.58
N LEU A 439 -11.45 -33.25 30.54
CA LEU A 439 -11.37 -31.77 30.57
C LEU A 439 -9.94 -31.26 30.83
N LEU A 440 -9.14 -31.97 31.62
CA LEU A 440 -7.72 -31.65 31.81
C LEU A 440 -6.90 -31.92 30.54
N PHE A 441 -7.16 -33.02 29.82
CA PHE A 441 -6.55 -33.26 28.51
C PHE A 441 -6.95 -32.18 27.49
N SER A 442 -8.22 -31.76 27.51
CA SER A 442 -8.71 -30.64 26.71
C SER A 442 -7.94 -29.35 27.02
N SER A 443 -7.63 -29.06 28.28
CA SER A 443 -6.78 -27.94 28.69
C SER A 443 -5.36 -28.06 28.14
N LEU A 444 -4.78 -29.27 28.18
CA LEU A 444 -3.43 -29.53 27.67
C LEU A 444 -3.32 -29.25 26.18
N PHE A 445 -4.26 -29.75 25.37
CA PHE A 445 -4.27 -29.48 23.92
C PHE A 445 -4.35 -27.98 23.61
N LEU A 446 -5.09 -27.22 24.41
CA LEU A 446 -5.22 -25.77 24.24
C LEU A 446 -3.97 -24.99 24.68
N CYS A 447 -3.24 -25.46 25.70
CA CYS A 447 -1.94 -24.89 26.11
C CYS A 447 -0.82 -25.13 25.08
N VAL A 448 -0.89 -26.25 24.35
CA VAL A 448 0.12 -26.61 23.33
C VAL A 448 -0.01 -25.76 22.07
N ILE A 449 -1.20 -25.24 21.75
CA ILE A 449 -1.44 -24.45 20.53
C ILE A 449 -0.58 -23.16 20.45
N PRO A 450 -0.51 -22.30 21.49
CA PRO A 450 0.42 -21.18 21.51
C PRO A 450 1.88 -21.62 21.40
N PHE A 451 2.27 -22.74 22.03
CA PHE A 451 3.63 -23.27 21.94
C PHE A 451 3.97 -23.77 20.53
N LEU A 452 3.02 -24.35 19.79
CA LEU A 452 3.19 -24.73 18.38
C LEU A 452 3.29 -23.51 17.46
N MET A 453 2.57 -22.43 17.76
CA MET A 453 2.69 -21.15 17.06
C MET A 453 4.04 -20.49 17.33
N THR A 454 4.47 -20.43 18.60
CA THR A 454 5.80 -19.95 18.99
C THR A 454 6.88 -20.85 18.43
N MET A 455 6.68 -22.16 18.36
CA MET A 455 7.59 -23.10 17.69
C MET A 455 7.56 -22.94 16.18
N LYS A 456 6.48 -22.47 15.53
CA LYS A 456 6.51 -22.08 14.11
C LYS A 456 7.25 -20.77 13.90
N VAL A 457 7.15 -19.80 14.81
CA VAL A 457 7.92 -18.54 14.78
C VAL A 457 9.38 -18.78 15.16
N VAL A 458 9.64 -19.74 16.05
CA VAL A 458 10.96 -20.20 16.48
C VAL A 458 11.50 -21.26 15.52
N LEU A 459 10.70 -21.98 14.72
CA LEU A 459 11.16 -22.81 13.60
C LEU A 459 11.28 -22.01 12.33
N LEU A 460 10.51 -20.95 12.09
CA LEU A 460 10.79 -19.96 11.05
C LEU A 460 12.00 -19.12 11.46
N GLY A 461 12.14 -18.85 12.76
CA GLY A 461 13.25 -18.17 13.42
C GLY A 461 14.51 -19.03 13.54
N ILE A 462 14.39 -20.35 13.75
CA ILE A 462 15.48 -21.34 13.73
C ILE A 462 15.71 -21.81 12.30
N PHE A 463 14.75 -21.84 11.38
CA PHE A 463 15.07 -22.00 9.96
C PHE A 463 15.78 -20.74 9.47
N SER A 464 15.41 -19.53 9.88
CA SER A 464 16.22 -18.34 9.59
C SER A 464 17.55 -18.33 10.37
N LEU A 465 17.63 -18.77 11.63
CA LEU A 465 18.88 -18.83 12.43
C LEU A 465 19.76 -20.06 12.17
N GLN A 466 19.25 -21.14 11.60
CA GLN A 466 19.98 -22.37 11.25
C GLN A 466 20.27 -22.40 9.74
N PHE A 467 19.53 -21.62 8.94
CA PHE A 467 19.99 -21.15 7.64
C PHE A 467 21.06 -20.07 7.84
N LEU A 468 20.88 -19.11 8.77
CA LEU A 468 21.91 -18.12 9.14
C LEU A 468 23.09 -18.73 9.90
N SER A 469 22.97 -19.74 10.77
CA SER A 469 24.16 -20.34 11.40
C SER A 469 24.88 -21.34 10.51
N ASN A 470 24.20 -21.94 9.52
CA ASN A 470 24.86 -22.65 8.42
C ASN A 470 25.33 -21.69 7.32
N PHE A 471 24.91 -20.42 7.33
CA PHE A 471 25.47 -19.34 6.50
C PHE A 471 26.69 -18.72 7.20
N GLU A 472 26.58 -18.26 8.45
CA GLU A 472 27.66 -17.62 9.21
C GLU A 472 28.83 -18.57 9.52
N CYS A 473 28.62 -19.88 9.72
CA CYS A 473 29.74 -20.83 9.86
C CYS A 473 30.25 -21.41 8.53
N LYS A 474 29.76 -20.93 7.39
CA LYS A 474 30.30 -21.27 6.05
C LYS A 474 30.73 -20.07 5.22
N PHE A 475 30.40 -18.85 5.64
CA PHE A 475 30.76 -17.60 4.97
C PHE A 475 31.85 -16.80 5.71
N ASP A 476 32.48 -17.38 6.72
CA ASP A 476 33.79 -16.90 7.21
C ASP A 476 34.97 -17.54 6.45
N ASP A 477 34.68 -18.35 5.43
CA ASP A 477 35.68 -18.88 4.51
C ASP A 477 35.54 -18.18 3.15
N LYS A 478 36.63 -17.57 2.68
CA LYS A 478 36.76 -16.74 1.47
C LYS A 478 36.49 -17.48 0.15
N ASN A 479 35.66 -18.53 0.12
CA ASN A 479 35.52 -19.45 -1.01
C ASN A 479 34.11 -20.07 -1.20
N VAL A 480 33.01 -19.47 -0.73
CA VAL A 480 31.68 -19.88 -1.21
C VAL A 480 31.50 -19.34 -2.64
N LYS A 481 31.36 -20.26 -3.60
CA LYS A 481 31.37 -19.93 -5.03
C LYS A 481 30.11 -19.14 -5.39
N LYS A 482 30.32 -17.93 -5.93
CA LYS A 482 29.34 -17.07 -6.62
C LYS A 482 28.32 -17.84 -7.49
N ASP A 483 28.73 -18.98 -8.02
CA ASP A 483 27.91 -19.87 -8.84
C ASP A 483 26.73 -20.54 -8.11
N GLU A 484 26.81 -20.83 -6.81
CA GLU A 484 25.70 -21.45 -6.05
C GLU A 484 24.56 -20.45 -5.77
N PHE A 485 24.90 -19.19 -5.44
CA PHE A 485 23.92 -18.10 -5.27
C PHE A 485 23.21 -17.75 -6.58
N LEU A 486 23.96 -17.68 -7.69
CA LEU A 486 23.39 -17.48 -9.03
C LEU A 486 22.41 -18.59 -9.41
N SER A 487 22.69 -19.85 -9.04
CA SER A 487 21.76 -20.96 -9.32
C SER A 487 20.46 -20.90 -8.53
N LEU A 488 20.48 -20.35 -7.30
CA LEU A 488 19.29 -20.17 -6.45
C LEU A 488 18.45 -18.98 -6.91
N ALA A 489 19.11 -17.90 -7.32
CA ALA A 489 18.52 -16.74 -7.98
C ALA A 489 17.74 -17.15 -9.24
N ASP A 490 18.39 -17.90 -10.13
CA ASP A 490 17.78 -18.40 -11.36
C ASP A 490 16.61 -19.36 -11.06
N LYS A 491 16.64 -20.09 -9.94
CA LYS A 491 15.53 -20.93 -9.50
C LYS A 491 14.31 -20.11 -9.05
N ILE A 492 14.51 -19.08 -8.23
CA ILE A 492 13.43 -18.18 -7.75
C ILE A 492 12.80 -17.43 -8.93
N GLU A 493 13.62 -16.98 -9.86
CA GLU A 493 13.21 -16.33 -11.11
C GLU A 493 12.28 -17.23 -11.95
N ASN A 494 12.69 -18.50 -12.13
CA ASN A 494 11.89 -19.51 -12.82
C ASN A 494 10.62 -19.87 -12.05
N ASP A 495 10.68 -19.96 -10.73
CA ASP A 495 9.53 -20.27 -9.87
C ASP A 495 8.47 -19.13 -9.90
N PHE A 496 8.89 -17.87 -9.91
CA PHE A 496 7.98 -16.72 -10.11
C PHE A 496 7.34 -16.76 -11.50
N THR A 497 8.15 -16.91 -12.54
CA THR A 497 7.69 -16.93 -13.94
C THR A 497 6.68 -18.06 -14.16
N LEU A 498 7.01 -19.27 -13.69
CA LEU A 498 6.13 -20.43 -13.77
C LEU A 498 4.88 -20.26 -12.89
N GLY A 499 5.03 -19.68 -11.71
CA GLY A 499 3.93 -19.35 -10.80
C GLY A 499 2.94 -18.37 -11.42
N TYR A 500 3.42 -17.28 -12.02
CA TYR A 500 2.62 -16.29 -12.73
C TYR A 500 1.90 -16.91 -13.93
N LYS A 501 2.62 -17.65 -14.78
CA LYS A 501 2.04 -18.36 -15.93
C LYS A 501 0.98 -19.39 -15.51
N ASN A 502 1.23 -20.13 -14.43
CA ASN A 502 0.25 -21.09 -13.89
C ASN A 502 -0.96 -20.38 -13.31
N PHE A 503 -0.77 -19.28 -12.58
CA PHE A 503 -1.87 -18.46 -12.08
C PHE A 503 -2.74 -17.95 -13.22
N LYS A 504 -2.18 -17.43 -14.31
CA LYS A 504 -2.97 -16.99 -15.47
C LYS A 504 -3.71 -18.15 -16.14
N LYS A 505 -3.07 -19.31 -16.32
CA LYS A 505 -3.70 -20.48 -16.96
C LYS A 505 -4.79 -21.14 -16.12
N THR A 506 -4.68 -21.07 -14.79
CA THR A 506 -5.54 -21.87 -13.88
C THR A 506 -6.40 -21.04 -12.93
N GLY A 507 -6.15 -19.73 -12.81
CA GLY A 507 -6.72 -18.86 -11.78
C GLY A 507 -6.26 -19.20 -10.36
N TYR A 508 -5.39 -20.20 -10.18
CA TYR A 508 -4.92 -20.69 -8.89
C TYR A 508 -3.57 -20.08 -8.55
N ARG A 509 -3.53 -19.27 -7.48
CA ARG A 509 -2.27 -18.79 -6.92
C ARG A 509 -1.70 -19.88 -6.01
N SER A 510 -0.58 -20.49 -6.41
CA SER A 510 0.10 -21.48 -5.57
C SER A 510 0.61 -20.82 -4.29
N GLU A 511 0.78 -21.62 -3.22
CA GLU A 511 1.33 -21.13 -1.96
C GLU A 511 2.75 -20.57 -2.16
N GLU A 512 3.53 -21.17 -3.06
CA GLU A 512 4.84 -20.67 -3.48
C GLU A 512 4.70 -19.31 -4.18
N TYR A 513 3.78 -19.16 -5.14
CA TYR A 513 3.57 -17.90 -5.87
C TYR A 513 3.03 -16.77 -4.98
N GLU A 514 2.13 -17.06 -4.03
CA GLU A 514 1.67 -16.06 -3.05
C GLU A 514 2.78 -15.65 -2.07
N GLN A 515 3.60 -16.59 -1.60
CA GLN A 515 4.77 -16.26 -0.78
C GLN A 515 5.72 -15.36 -1.57
N THR A 516 6.01 -15.73 -2.83
CA THR A 516 6.82 -14.90 -3.72
C THR A 516 6.19 -13.51 -3.91
N ILE A 517 4.91 -13.37 -4.30
CA ILE A 517 4.27 -12.04 -4.41
C ILE A 517 4.32 -11.25 -3.09
N SER A 518 4.06 -11.87 -1.94
CA SER A 518 4.06 -11.14 -0.66
C SER A 518 5.45 -10.62 -0.25
N HIS A 519 6.51 -11.28 -0.70
CA HIS A 519 7.89 -10.84 -0.53
C HIS A 519 8.37 -9.88 -1.63
N LEU A 520 7.73 -9.92 -2.80
CA LEU A 520 8.05 -9.10 -3.97
C LEU A 520 7.14 -7.87 -4.13
N SER A 521 6.01 -7.75 -3.41
CA SER A 521 5.15 -6.57 -3.45
C SER A 521 5.96 -5.39 -2.91
N PRO A 522 6.43 -4.48 -3.78
CA PRO A 522 7.18 -3.34 -3.29
C PRO A 522 6.21 -2.50 -2.47
N SER A 523 6.68 -1.85 -1.40
CA SER A 523 5.99 -0.61 -1.04
C SER A 523 6.07 0.28 -2.29
N SER A 524 4.97 0.92 -2.68
CA SER A 524 4.86 1.80 -3.86
C SER A 524 5.98 2.86 -3.95
N SER A 525 6.76 3.04 -2.89
CA SER A 525 7.97 3.86 -2.81
C SER A 525 9.22 3.30 -3.50
N VAL A 526 9.37 1.99 -3.71
CA VAL A 526 10.63 1.40 -4.26
C VAL A 526 10.83 1.79 -5.73
N PHE A 527 9.75 1.85 -6.52
CA PHE A 527 9.80 2.35 -7.90
C PHE A 527 9.79 3.89 -8.01
N ARG A 528 9.57 4.62 -6.90
CA ARG A 528 9.62 6.09 -6.85
C ARG A 528 11.00 6.65 -6.48
N ARG A 529 11.96 5.82 -6.04
CA ARG A 529 13.32 6.27 -5.66
C ARG A 529 14.39 5.24 -6.06
N ASN A 530 14.84 5.28 -7.32
CA ASN A 530 16.03 4.52 -7.74
C ASN A 530 17.32 5.07 -7.11
N ASN A 531 17.33 6.34 -6.67
CA ASN A 531 18.53 7.01 -6.14
C ASN A 531 19.06 6.37 -4.83
N GLU A 532 18.30 5.46 -4.20
CA GLU A 532 18.70 4.83 -2.93
C GLU A 532 19.13 3.37 -3.09
N MET A 533 19.17 2.79 -4.31
CA MET A 533 19.31 1.34 -4.41
C MET A 533 20.72 0.82 -4.06
N ASP A 534 21.79 1.51 -4.47
CA ASP A 534 23.17 1.22 -3.99
C ASP A 534 23.32 1.44 -2.47
N GLN A 535 22.38 2.17 -1.86
CA GLN A 535 22.34 2.50 -0.43
C GLN A 535 21.39 1.56 0.36
N MET A 536 20.71 0.62 -0.32
CA MET A 536 19.93 -0.44 0.31
C MET A 536 20.88 -1.52 0.86
N PRO A 537 20.52 -2.22 1.95
CA PRO A 537 21.24 -3.43 2.38
C PRO A 537 21.37 -4.41 1.21
N GLU A 538 22.53 -5.06 1.07
CA GLU A 538 22.83 -5.99 -0.06
C GLU A 538 21.70 -7.02 -0.27
N GLU A 539 21.15 -7.55 0.82
CA GLU A 539 20.01 -8.50 0.81
C GLU A 539 18.78 -7.95 0.07
N LYS A 540 18.49 -6.64 0.17
CA LYS A 540 17.36 -6.00 -0.53
C LYS A 540 17.68 -5.69 -1.99
N GLN A 541 18.94 -5.39 -2.31
CA GLN A 541 19.39 -5.19 -3.69
C GLN A 541 19.26 -6.50 -4.47
N ASP A 542 19.64 -7.62 -3.86
CA ASP A 542 19.53 -8.94 -4.45
C ASP A 542 18.07 -9.30 -4.75
N VAL A 543 17.16 -9.10 -3.79
CA VAL A 543 15.72 -9.35 -4.00
C VAL A 543 15.13 -8.46 -5.10
N THR A 544 15.51 -7.17 -5.15
CA THR A 544 15.04 -6.24 -6.18
C THR A 544 15.55 -6.60 -7.58
N CYS A 545 16.80 -7.05 -7.68
CA CYS A 545 17.35 -7.58 -8.92
C CYS A 545 16.61 -8.83 -9.39
N LEU A 546 16.34 -9.78 -8.49
CA LEU A 546 15.60 -10.99 -8.82
C LEU A 546 14.18 -10.69 -9.33
N MET A 547 13.50 -9.73 -8.70
CA MET A 547 12.20 -9.25 -9.17
C MET A 547 12.26 -8.71 -10.60
N CYS A 548 13.18 -7.77 -10.84
CA CYS A 548 13.34 -7.18 -12.16
C CYS A 548 13.57 -8.27 -13.20
N ARG A 549 14.50 -9.19 -12.91
CA ARG A 549 14.86 -10.25 -13.84
C ARG A 549 13.67 -11.16 -14.15
N ALA A 550 12.93 -11.57 -13.13
CA ALA A 550 11.76 -12.45 -13.29
C ALA A 550 10.63 -11.80 -14.09
N VAL A 551 10.32 -10.52 -13.82
CA VAL A 551 9.32 -9.78 -14.59
C VAL A 551 9.78 -9.64 -16.04
N VAL A 552 10.99 -9.15 -16.28
CA VAL A 552 11.49 -8.90 -17.63
C VAL A 552 11.58 -10.20 -18.43
N ASN A 553 12.08 -11.30 -17.85
CA ASN A 553 12.12 -12.59 -18.54
C ASN A 553 10.73 -13.14 -18.86
N THR A 554 9.74 -12.91 -17.99
CA THR A 554 8.34 -13.30 -18.29
C THR A 554 7.84 -12.59 -19.56
N PHE A 555 8.06 -11.28 -19.69
CA PHE A 555 7.64 -10.53 -20.89
C PHE A 555 8.46 -10.88 -22.13
N LEU A 556 9.78 -11.10 -21.98
CA LEU A 556 10.63 -11.57 -23.08
C LEU A 556 10.16 -12.94 -23.60
N ASP A 557 9.81 -13.88 -22.70
CA ASP A 557 9.26 -15.19 -23.06
C ASP A 557 7.91 -15.07 -23.77
N TYR A 558 6.99 -14.24 -23.25
CA TYR A 558 5.69 -14.03 -23.89
C TYR A 558 5.83 -13.52 -25.32
N ARG A 559 6.71 -12.54 -25.55
CA ARG A 559 6.94 -12.02 -26.91
C ARG A 559 7.68 -13.01 -27.81
N ARG A 560 8.78 -13.61 -27.33
CA ARG A 560 9.72 -14.35 -28.19
C ARG A 560 9.41 -15.84 -28.32
N VAL A 561 8.86 -16.47 -27.28
CA VAL A 561 8.62 -17.92 -27.23
C VAL A 561 7.15 -18.23 -27.43
N GLU A 562 6.26 -17.51 -26.73
CA GLU A 562 4.81 -17.75 -26.81
C GLU A 562 4.13 -16.93 -27.93
N HIS A 563 4.88 -16.03 -28.58
CA HIS A 563 4.43 -15.21 -29.71
C HIS A 563 3.16 -14.39 -29.40
N TYR A 564 3.10 -13.79 -28.21
CA TYR A 564 2.01 -12.88 -27.86
C TYR A 564 2.05 -11.66 -28.77
N ASP A 565 0.87 -11.28 -29.25
CA ASP A 565 0.68 -10.02 -29.96
C ASP A 565 0.72 -8.82 -28.98
N ASP A 566 0.69 -7.62 -29.55
CA ASP A 566 0.86 -6.38 -28.79
C ASP A 566 -0.30 -6.14 -27.82
N ASP A 567 -1.52 -6.51 -28.20
CA ASP A 567 -2.72 -6.40 -27.35
C ASP A 567 -2.66 -7.38 -26.17
N GLN A 568 -2.23 -8.61 -26.42
CA GLN A 568 -2.02 -9.61 -25.37
C GLN A 568 -0.96 -9.16 -24.37
N LEU A 569 0.17 -8.63 -24.82
CA LEU A 569 1.22 -8.11 -23.94
C LEU A 569 0.77 -6.88 -23.15
N LEU A 570 -0.04 -6.02 -23.76
CA LEU A 570 -0.64 -4.87 -23.10
C LEU A 570 -1.55 -5.31 -21.94
N GLU A 571 -2.45 -6.26 -22.19
CA GLU A 571 -3.33 -6.81 -21.15
C GLU A 571 -2.53 -7.45 -20.01
N GLU A 572 -1.50 -8.24 -20.32
CA GLU A 572 -0.65 -8.87 -19.29
C GLU A 572 0.14 -7.85 -18.46
N ALA A 573 0.66 -6.77 -19.08
CA ALA A 573 1.36 -5.70 -18.37
C ALA A 573 0.44 -4.94 -17.42
N ILE A 574 -0.79 -4.61 -17.87
CA ILE A 574 -1.80 -3.93 -17.04
C ILE A 574 -2.22 -4.83 -15.87
N ASP A 575 -2.52 -6.09 -16.15
CA ASP A 575 -2.90 -7.09 -15.14
C ASP A 575 -1.81 -7.25 -14.07
N LEU A 576 -0.53 -7.27 -14.48
CA LEU A 576 0.58 -7.35 -13.55
C LEU A 576 0.71 -6.08 -12.69
N CYS A 577 0.56 -4.89 -13.29
CA CYS A 577 0.60 -3.61 -12.59
C CYS A 577 -0.45 -3.54 -11.47
N LEU A 578 -1.68 -3.97 -11.78
CA LEU A 578 -2.79 -4.03 -10.83
C LEU A 578 -2.61 -5.13 -9.79
N SER A 579 -2.16 -6.32 -10.21
CA SER A 579 -1.96 -7.46 -9.32
C SER A 579 -0.87 -7.22 -8.27
N LEU A 580 0.15 -6.43 -8.63
CA LEU A 580 1.23 -6.01 -7.74
C LEU A 580 0.92 -4.70 -6.99
N ASN A 581 -0.27 -4.12 -7.19
CA ASN A 581 -0.69 -2.86 -6.58
C ASN A 581 0.33 -1.72 -6.78
N ILE A 582 0.89 -1.61 -8.00
CA ILE A 582 1.94 -0.64 -8.32
C ILE A 582 1.35 0.78 -8.39
N GLN A 583 0.25 0.95 -9.11
CA GLN A 583 -0.51 2.19 -9.27
C GLN A 583 -2.01 1.86 -9.43
N PRO A 584 -2.92 2.84 -9.25
CA PRO A 584 -4.34 2.65 -9.57
C PRO A 584 -4.55 2.38 -11.08
N GLU A 585 -5.69 1.80 -11.42
CA GLU A 585 -6.06 1.47 -12.81
C GLU A 585 -6.06 2.70 -13.73
N SER A 586 -6.50 3.86 -13.20
CA SER A 586 -6.47 5.16 -13.87
C SER A 586 -5.07 5.58 -14.34
N THR A 587 -4.01 5.02 -13.75
CA THR A 587 -2.61 5.33 -14.07
C THR A 587 -1.91 4.15 -14.76
N CYS A 588 -2.14 2.90 -14.32
CA CYS A 588 -1.50 1.71 -14.92
C CYS A 588 -1.79 1.58 -16.42
N GLU A 589 -3.06 1.61 -16.83
CA GLU A 589 -3.43 1.44 -18.24
C GLU A 589 -2.77 2.48 -19.17
N PRO A 590 -2.98 3.79 -18.96
CA PRO A 590 -2.44 4.80 -19.87
C PRO A 590 -0.91 4.81 -19.96
N ILE A 591 -0.20 4.67 -18.83
CA ILE A 591 1.28 4.63 -18.83
C ILE A 591 1.77 3.43 -19.65
N ILE A 592 1.24 2.24 -19.39
CA ILE A 592 1.67 1.04 -20.08
C ILE A 592 1.36 1.14 -21.57
N ARG A 593 0.16 1.62 -21.93
CA ARG A 593 -0.25 1.79 -23.33
C ARG A 593 0.71 2.68 -24.12
N MET A 594 1.20 3.78 -23.53
CA MET A 594 2.10 4.70 -24.23
C MET A 594 3.56 4.21 -24.26
N HIS A 595 4.03 3.51 -23.23
CA HIS A 595 5.41 3.01 -23.19
C HIS A 595 5.61 1.65 -23.89
N LEU A 596 4.56 0.86 -24.08
CA LEU A 596 4.68 -0.48 -24.65
C LEU A 596 5.24 -0.47 -26.09
N PRO A 597 4.80 0.39 -27.03
CA PRO A 597 5.32 0.39 -28.40
C PRO A 597 6.85 0.53 -28.52
N PRO A 598 7.51 1.55 -27.92
CA PRO A 598 8.98 1.64 -27.98
C PRO A 598 9.67 0.45 -27.29
N ILE A 599 9.10 -0.08 -26.21
CA ILE A 599 9.66 -1.28 -25.54
C ILE A 599 9.60 -2.51 -26.46
N LEU A 600 8.48 -2.75 -27.14
CA LEU A 600 8.32 -3.87 -28.06
C LEU A 600 9.26 -3.76 -29.25
N TYR A 601 9.39 -2.56 -29.83
CA TYR A 601 10.34 -2.30 -30.92
C TYR A 601 11.77 -2.69 -30.51
N ILE A 602 12.19 -2.34 -29.29
CA ILE A 602 13.50 -2.68 -28.75
C ILE A 602 13.65 -4.19 -28.57
N ILE A 603 12.67 -4.85 -27.96
CA ILE A 603 12.68 -6.30 -27.72
C ILE A 603 12.79 -7.08 -29.04
N ASP A 604 12.06 -6.65 -30.06
CA ASP A 604 12.03 -7.30 -31.37
C ASP A 604 13.31 -7.02 -32.17
N SER A 605 13.88 -5.82 -32.05
CA SER A 605 15.11 -5.43 -32.75
C SER A 605 16.39 -5.98 -32.10
N ARG A 606 16.34 -6.36 -30.82
CA ARG A 606 17.51 -6.81 -30.05
C ARG A 606 17.33 -8.24 -29.52
N PRO A 607 17.47 -9.28 -30.37
CA PRO A 607 17.35 -10.68 -29.94
C PRO A 607 18.40 -11.09 -28.88
N ASP A 608 19.50 -10.34 -28.77
CA ASP A 608 20.56 -10.50 -27.76
C ASP A 608 20.21 -9.84 -26.40
N LEU A 609 19.12 -9.06 -26.32
CA LEU A 609 18.66 -8.44 -25.07
C LEU A 609 18.19 -9.52 -24.09
N THR A 610 18.71 -9.50 -22.88
CA THR A 610 18.32 -10.44 -21.81
C THR A 610 17.86 -9.67 -20.57
N ALA A 611 17.06 -10.30 -19.71
CA ALA A 611 16.65 -9.68 -18.45
C ALA A 611 17.85 -9.29 -17.57
N LYS A 612 18.93 -10.06 -17.59
CA LYS A 612 20.17 -9.73 -16.86
C LYS A 612 20.77 -8.41 -17.34
N ASN A 613 20.87 -8.20 -18.65
CA ASN A 613 21.43 -6.98 -19.20
C ASN A 613 20.54 -5.76 -18.92
N LEU A 614 19.21 -5.93 -19.08
CA LEU A 614 18.24 -4.85 -18.87
C LEU A 614 18.16 -4.46 -17.39
N CYS A 615 18.02 -5.44 -16.49
CA CYS A 615 17.97 -5.19 -15.05
C CYS A 615 19.29 -4.68 -14.50
N GLY A 616 20.43 -5.23 -14.92
CA GLY A 616 21.74 -4.72 -14.53
C GLY A 616 21.97 -3.25 -14.94
N MET A 617 21.27 -2.79 -15.98
CA MET A 617 21.31 -1.39 -16.41
C MET A 617 20.30 -0.50 -15.68
N ILE A 618 19.03 -0.90 -15.53
CA ILE A 618 18.03 -0.11 -14.79
C ILE A 618 18.47 0.08 -13.34
N LEU A 619 18.99 -0.99 -12.75
CA LEU A 619 19.31 -1.06 -11.35
C LEU A 619 20.72 -0.54 -11.06
N GLN A 620 21.64 -0.62 -12.02
CA GLN A 620 23.05 -0.17 -11.88
C GLN A 620 23.88 -0.84 -10.78
N SER A 621 23.27 -1.61 -9.88
CA SER A 621 23.91 -2.36 -8.79
C SER A 621 24.86 -3.45 -9.30
N SER A 622 26.00 -3.56 -8.63
CA SER A 622 27.01 -4.60 -8.87
C SER A 622 26.46 -6.02 -8.73
N ASN A 623 25.45 -6.21 -7.87
CA ASN A 623 24.85 -7.51 -7.59
C ASN A 623 23.91 -7.98 -8.71
N CYS A 624 23.35 -7.07 -9.51
CA CYS A 624 22.47 -7.43 -10.62
C CYS A 624 23.21 -7.76 -11.93
N GLY A 625 24.55 -7.69 -11.89
CA GLY A 625 25.42 -7.93 -13.03
C GLY A 625 25.66 -6.68 -13.85
N PHE A 626 26.80 -6.65 -14.55
CA PHE A 626 27.14 -5.56 -15.45
C PHE A 626 26.48 -5.79 -16.83
N PRO A 627 25.96 -4.73 -17.48
CA PRO A 627 25.41 -4.85 -18.83
C PRO A 627 26.46 -5.43 -19.80
N GLY A 628 26.04 -6.28 -20.74
CA GLY A 628 26.98 -7.00 -21.62
C GLY A 628 27.94 -6.09 -22.42
N PRO A 629 28.96 -6.65 -23.08
CA PRO A 629 30.05 -5.89 -23.72
C PRO A 629 29.61 -4.84 -24.74
N ASN A 630 28.43 -5.00 -25.34
CA ASN A 630 27.86 -4.02 -26.30
C ASN A 630 27.47 -2.68 -25.64
N LEU A 631 27.35 -2.63 -24.32
CA LEU A 631 26.95 -1.46 -23.55
C LEU A 631 28.12 -0.82 -22.78
N ASP A 632 29.30 -1.44 -22.80
CA ASP A 632 30.55 -0.89 -22.23
C ASP A 632 31.38 -0.25 -23.34
N TYR A 633 31.25 1.06 -23.51
CA TYR A 633 31.99 1.82 -24.54
C TYR A 633 32.99 2.77 -23.91
N ALA A 634 34.03 3.11 -24.67
CA ALA A 634 35.00 4.11 -24.28
C ALA A 634 35.06 5.21 -25.34
N ILE A 635 35.00 6.47 -24.91
CA ILE A 635 35.17 7.63 -25.77
C ILE A 635 36.64 7.82 -26.07
N LYS A 636 36.94 8.20 -27.32
CA LYS A 636 38.30 8.53 -27.74
C LYS A 636 38.63 9.95 -27.29
N ILE A 637 39.45 10.04 -26.25
CA ILE A 637 39.93 11.30 -25.68
C ILE A 637 41.32 11.61 -26.25
N ASP A 638 41.52 12.86 -26.69
CA ASP A 638 42.84 13.37 -27.06
C ASP A 638 43.62 13.78 -25.80
N ASP A 639 44.56 12.94 -25.39
CA ASP A 639 45.38 13.16 -24.20
C ASP A 639 46.51 14.18 -24.40
N ASN A 640 46.66 14.79 -25.58
CA ASN A 640 47.70 15.79 -25.80
C ASN A 640 47.39 17.04 -25.01
N LEU A 641 48.13 17.27 -23.92
CA LEU A 641 48.06 18.52 -23.17
C LEU A 641 48.58 19.68 -24.03
N PRO A 642 47.92 20.85 -24.02
CA PRO A 642 48.42 22.02 -24.73
C PRO A 642 49.80 22.41 -24.21
N LYS A 643 50.71 22.77 -25.12
CA LYS A 643 52.10 23.20 -24.80
C LYS A 643 52.19 24.52 -24.01
N ILE A 644 51.06 25.12 -23.66
CA ILE A 644 51.00 26.43 -23.02
C ILE A 644 50.14 26.32 -21.77
N GLN A 645 50.79 26.11 -20.62
CA GLN A 645 50.31 26.59 -19.32
C GLN A 645 51.52 26.83 -18.40
N GLN A 646 52.34 27.80 -18.80
CA GLN A 646 53.19 28.59 -17.91
C GLN A 646 53.10 30.05 -18.34
N GLN A 647 52.00 30.71 -17.97
CA GLN A 647 51.93 32.14 -17.65
C GLN A 647 50.46 32.54 -17.57
N HIS A 648 49.96 32.71 -16.34
CA HIS A 648 49.13 33.87 -16.07
C HIS A 648 49.65 34.50 -14.79
N THR A 649 50.50 35.49 -15.01
CA THR A 649 50.75 36.61 -14.11
C THR A 649 49.44 37.27 -13.75
N SER A 650 49.31 37.55 -12.46
CA SER A 650 48.37 38.50 -11.86
C SER A 650 48.41 39.85 -12.57
N GLU A 651 47.37 40.16 -13.34
CA GLU A 651 46.94 41.54 -13.56
C GLU A 651 45.47 41.60 -13.16
N GLU A 652 45.21 42.08 -11.94
CA GLU A 652 43.90 42.49 -11.47
C GLU A 652 43.42 43.68 -12.32
N THR A 653 42.90 43.41 -13.51
CA THR A 653 41.93 44.32 -14.12
C THR A 653 40.62 44.13 -13.39
N HIS A 654 40.02 45.21 -12.88
CA HIS A 654 38.67 45.18 -12.30
C HIS A 654 37.69 44.47 -13.26
N GLU A 655 37.49 43.17 -13.06
CA GLU A 655 36.68 42.34 -13.93
C GLU A 655 35.21 42.68 -13.69
N LYS A 656 34.51 42.97 -14.78
CA LYS A 656 33.06 43.19 -14.77
C LYS A 656 32.38 41.91 -14.26
N THR A 657 31.66 42.00 -13.14
CA THR A 657 30.82 40.92 -12.62
C THR A 657 29.54 40.80 -13.46
N TYR A 658 29.07 39.57 -13.66
CA TYR A 658 27.83 39.26 -14.38
C TYR A 658 26.85 38.48 -13.49
N HIS A 659 25.54 38.68 -13.70
CA HIS A 659 24.46 37.98 -13.02
C HIS A 659 23.64 37.14 -14.03
N VAL A 660 23.72 35.83 -13.90
CA VAL A 660 23.10 34.73 -14.69
C VAL A 660 21.93 34.00 -14.01
N LEU A 661 20.68 34.27 -14.34
CA LEU A 661 19.57 33.58 -13.66
C LEU A 661 19.54 32.08 -14.03
N HIS A 662 19.49 31.17 -13.04
CA HIS A 662 19.33 29.73 -13.30
C HIS A 662 17.90 29.27 -13.00
N LEU A 663 17.09 29.13 -14.05
CA LEU A 663 15.74 28.56 -14.01
C LEU A 663 15.78 27.05 -14.26
N THR A 664 14.99 26.26 -13.54
CA THR A 664 14.90 24.81 -13.71
C THR A 664 13.59 24.26 -13.15
N ASP A 665 13.13 23.12 -13.67
CA ASP A 665 12.06 22.29 -13.09
C ASP A 665 10.77 23.07 -12.79
N ILE A 666 10.24 23.76 -13.80
CA ILE A 666 9.04 24.62 -13.64
C ILE A 666 7.79 23.77 -13.39
N HIS A 667 7.69 22.59 -14.03
CA HIS A 667 6.56 21.66 -13.98
C HIS A 667 5.20 22.37 -13.92
N PHE A 668 4.85 23.03 -15.03
CA PHE A 668 3.57 23.69 -15.15
C PHE A 668 2.45 22.66 -15.26
N ASP A 669 1.57 22.60 -14.25
CA ASP A 669 0.37 21.77 -14.27
C ASP A 669 -0.84 22.57 -14.77
N PRO A 670 -1.32 22.33 -16.01
CA PRO A 670 -2.48 23.01 -16.55
C PRO A 670 -3.79 22.58 -15.89
N ARG A 671 -3.79 21.48 -15.12
CA ARG A 671 -4.95 20.92 -14.42
C ARG A 671 -4.95 21.23 -12.94
N TYR A 672 -3.93 21.90 -12.40
CA TYR A 672 -3.91 22.30 -10.99
C TYR A 672 -5.15 23.11 -10.64
N SER A 673 -5.88 22.68 -9.60
CA SER A 673 -7.10 23.31 -9.14
C SER A 673 -6.99 23.60 -7.63
N PRO A 674 -6.87 24.88 -7.22
CA PRO A 674 -6.91 25.25 -5.80
C PRO A 674 -8.14 24.67 -5.08
N GLY A 675 -7.94 24.17 -3.87
CA GLY A 675 -9.00 23.55 -3.06
C GLY A 675 -9.37 22.11 -3.44
N SER A 676 -8.79 21.54 -4.50
CA SER A 676 -8.98 20.13 -4.86
C SER A 676 -8.23 19.19 -3.90
N ASN A 677 -8.44 17.88 -4.04
CA ASN A 677 -7.76 16.91 -3.19
C ASN A 677 -6.24 16.88 -3.47
N ALA A 678 -5.44 17.21 -2.45
CA ALA A 678 -3.99 17.13 -2.47
C ALA A 678 -3.43 15.82 -1.90
N LEU A 679 -4.30 14.93 -1.37
CA LEU A 679 -3.96 13.59 -0.90
C LEU A 679 -4.70 12.53 -1.71
N CYS A 680 -4.13 12.17 -2.86
CA CYS A 680 -4.69 11.22 -3.82
C CYS A 680 -3.85 9.93 -3.92
N GLU A 681 -4.38 8.89 -4.59
CA GLU A 681 -3.65 7.63 -4.83
C GLU A 681 -2.74 7.73 -6.07
N GLU A 682 -3.05 8.65 -6.99
CA GLU A 682 -2.28 8.92 -8.19
C GLU A 682 -0.88 9.48 -7.89
N PRO A 683 0.08 9.40 -8.84
CA PRO A 683 1.41 9.98 -8.67
C PRO A 683 1.42 11.50 -8.47
N THR A 684 0.46 12.22 -9.06
CA THR A 684 0.30 13.68 -8.96
C THR A 684 -1.14 14.05 -8.60
N CYS A 685 -1.30 14.85 -7.55
CA CYS A 685 -2.55 15.30 -6.95
C CYS A 685 -2.82 16.79 -7.26
N CYS A 686 -3.72 17.43 -6.50
CA CYS A 686 -4.09 18.85 -6.62
C CYS A 686 -4.78 19.25 -7.94
N ARG A 687 -5.37 18.29 -8.64
CA ARG A 687 -6.06 18.52 -9.93
C ARG A 687 -7.57 18.39 -9.85
N SER A 688 -8.03 17.34 -9.20
CA SER A 688 -9.44 16.98 -9.11
C SER A 688 -9.76 16.24 -7.81
N GLY A 689 -11.05 16.00 -7.55
CA GLY A 689 -11.51 15.37 -6.33
C GLY A 689 -11.83 16.39 -5.22
N GLU A 690 -12.85 16.07 -4.42
CA GLU A 690 -13.18 16.82 -3.21
C GLU A 690 -12.28 16.29 -2.07
N PRO A 691 -11.53 17.16 -1.36
CA PRO A 691 -10.72 16.72 -0.22
C PRO A 691 -11.62 16.24 0.92
N GLU A 692 -11.18 15.26 1.72
CA GLU A 692 -11.99 14.75 2.84
C GLU A 692 -12.05 15.74 4.01
N SER A 693 -11.04 16.61 4.14
CA SER A 693 -10.97 17.69 5.11
C SER A 693 -10.39 18.98 4.51
N GLU A 694 -10.54 20.12 5.20
CA GLU A 694 -9.96 21.40 4.76
C GLU A 694 -8.41 21.34 4.71
N GLU A 695 -7.78 20.53 5.56
CA GLU A 695 -6.33 20.31 5.55
C GLU A 695 -5.85 19.47 4.35
N GLU A 696 -6.74 18.69 3.75
CA GLU A 696 -6.48 17.91 2.54
C GLU A 696 -6.65 18.71 1.24
N ALA A 697 -7.17 19.93 1.35
CA ALA A 697 -7.35 20.82 0.22
C ALA A 697 -6.01 21.35 -0.29
N ALA A 698 -5.87 21.39 -1.62
CA ALA A 698 -4.73 21.97 -2.32
C ALA A 698 -4.65 23.48 -2.07
N GLY A 699 -3.45 23.95 -1.75
CA GLY A 699 -3.18 25.39 -1.60
C GLY A 699 -3.48 26.21 -2.86
N PHE A 700 -3.56 27.53 -2.72
CA PHE A 700 -3.78 28.39 -3.87
C PHE A 700 -2.52 28.55 -4.73
N TYR A 701 -1.35 28.76 -4.11
CA TYR A 701 -0.09 28.99 -4.82
C TYR A 701 0.73 27.72 -5.07
N GLY A 702 0.23 26.56 -4.66
CA GLY A 702 0.94 25.28 -4.67
C GLY A 702 0.69 24.51 -3.38
N ASP A 703 1.20 23.28 -3.34
CA ASP A 703 1.10 22.40 -2.17
C ASP A 703 2.42 21.65 -1.93
N TYR A 704 2.73 21.28 -0.68
CA TYR A 704 3.95 20.53 -0.36
C TYR A 704 3.84 19.01 -0.60
N ARG A 705 2.63 18.50 -0.90
CA ARG A 705 2.39 17.10 -1.26
C ARG A 705 2.80 16.84 -2.71
N ASN A 706 2.39 15.70 -3.27
CA ASN A 706 2.73 15.32 -4.65
C ASN A 706 1.93 16.16 -5.66
N CYS A 707 2.26 17.44 -5.78
CA CYS A 707 1.57 18.39 -6.64
C CYS A 707 2.57 19.27 -7.39
N ASP A 708 2.23 19.60 -8.62
CA ASP A 708 2.99 20.51 -9.47
C ASP A 708 2.46 21.95 -9.34
N VAL A 709 3.00 22.88 -10.14
CA VAL A 709 2.81 24.31 -9.93
C VAL A 709 1.69 24.88 -10.82
N PRO A 710 0.73 25.66 -10.25
CA PRO A 710 -0.28 26.31 -11.05
C PRO A 710 0.24 27.53 -11.83
N TRP A 711 -0.44 27.83 -12.95
CA TRP A 711 -0.06 28.92 -13.86
C TRP A 711 0.17 30.27 -13.18
N HIS A 712 -0.72 30.67 -12.28
CA HIS A 712 -0.63 31.99 -11.65
C HIS A 712 0.57 32.11 -10.72
N THR A 713 1.04 31.01 -10.11
CA THR A 713 2.29 31.02 -9.34
C THR A 713 3.48 31.27 -10.26
N ILE A 714 3.54 30.59 -11.40
CA ILE A 714 4.63 30.78 -12.39
C ILE A 714 4.66 32.23 -12.87
N VAL A 715 3.52 32.80 -13.26
CA VAL A 715 3.42 34.20 -13.70
C VAL A 715 3.91 35.16 -12.61
N ARG A 716 3.50 34.95 -11.35
CA ARG A 716 3.93 35.78 -10.22
C ARG A 716 5.43 35.67 -9.96
N THR A 717 6.01 34.47 -10.09
CA THR A 717 7.46 34.25 -10.01
C THR A 717 8.20 35.02 -11.09
N MET A 718 7.77 34.90 -12.36
CA MET A 718 8.40 35.60 -13.48
C MET A 718 8.28 37.13 -13.35
N GLN A 719 7.14 37.63 -12.87
CA GLN A 719 6.96 39.06 -12.54
C GLN A 719 7.93 39.52 -11.45
N HIS A 720 8.01 38.78 -10.34
CA HIS A 720 8.93 39.11 -9.24
C HIS A 720 10.38 39.16 -9.71
N LEU A 721 10.81 38.16 -10.48
CA LEU A 721 12.16 38.10 -11.04
C LEU A 721 12.46 39.32 -11.90
N ASN A 722 11.57 39.65 -12.83
CA ASN A 722 11.72 40.82 -13.68
C ASN A 722 11.77 42.10 -12.84
N GLU A 723 10.89 42.29 -11.86
CA GLU A 723 10.83 43.50 -11.04
C GLU A 723 12.06 43.68 -10.14
N THR A 724 12.56 42.59 -9.55
CA THR A 724 13.59 42.62 -8.50
C THR A 724 15.00 42.56 -9.07
N HIS A 725 15.22 41.74 -10.10
CA HIS A 725 16.54 41.45 -10.65
C HIS A 725 16.73 42.11 -12.01
N LYS A 726 16.97 43.42 -11.99
CA LYS A 726 17.21 44.24 -13.20
C LYS A 726 18.65 44.14 -13.74
N ASP A 727 19.50 43.44 -13.03
CA ASP A 727 20.93 43.25 -13.26
C ASP A 727 21.27 41.93 -13.94
N ILE A 728 20.28 41.13 -14.33
CA ILE A 728 20.47 39.85 -15.04
C ILE A 728 21.05 40.11 -16.44
N ASP A 729 22.18 39.50 -16.73
CA ASP A 729 22.87 39.52 -18.02
C ASP A 729 22.41 38.40 -18.97
N TRP A 730 22.13 37.19 -18.46
CA TRP A 730 21.56 36.07 -19.21
C TRP A 730 20.88 35.04 -18.31
N ILE A 731 20.21 34.05 -18.90
CA ILE A 731 19.46 33.01 -18.19
C ILE A 731 19.94 31.62 -18.65
N TYR A 732 20.20 30.71 -17.71
CA TYR A 732 20.27 29.28 -17.97
C TYR A 732 18.91 28.67 -17.62
N PHE A 733 18.31 27.96 -18.57
CA PHE A 733 17.03 27.30 -18.35
C PHE A 733 17.17 25.78 -18.50
N THR A 734 17.27 25.06 -17.38
CA THR A 734 17.64 23.63 -17.39
C THR A 734 16.47 22.67 -17.48
N GLY A 735 15.42 22.98 -18.24
CA GLY A 735 14.37 22.02 -18.62
C GLY A 735 13.31 21.72 -17.55
N ASP A 736 12.55 20.65 -17.81
CA ASP A 736 11.40 20.17 -17.04
C ASP A 736 10.25 21.17 -16.92
N VAL A 737 9.62 21.42 -18.08
CA VAL A 737 8.45 22.28 -18.22
C VAL A 737 7.14 21.55 -17.95
N VAL A 738 7.03 20.30 -18.39
CA VAL A 738 5.78 19.51 -18.35
C VAL A 738 5.60 18.86 -16.97
N ASP A 739 4.37 18.81 -16.49
CA ASP A 739 4.01 18.26 -15.17
C ASP A 739 4.25 16.74 -15.02
N HIS A 740 4.14 16.24 -13.79
CA HIS A 740 4.29 14.82 -13.43
C HIS A 740 3.03 13.98 -13.66
N GLY A 741 2.00 14.56 -14.25
CA GLY A 741 0.77 13.90 -14.72
C GLY A 741 0.95 13.02 -15.94
N ILE A 742 2.05 12.26 -15.97
CA ILE A 742 2.60 11.62 -17.15
C ILE A 742 1.61 10.69 -17.87
N TRP A 743 0.65 10.13 -17.13
CA TRP A 743 -0.36 9.20 -17.63
C TRP A 743 -1.46 9.88 -18.46
N GLU A 744 -1.49 11.21 -18.51
CA GLU A 744 -2.50 11.97 -19.24
C GLU A 744 -1.88 12.97 -20.22
N THR A 745 -0.59 12.78 -20.56
CA THR A 745 0.16 13.61 -21.50
C THR A 745 -0.11 13.19 -22.95
N SER A 746 0.16 14.10 -23.89
CA SER A 746 0.17 13.86 -25.32
C SER A 746 1.20 14.77 -26.00
N ILE A 747 1.59 14.48 -27.24
CA ILE A 747 2.52 15.34 -28.00
C ILE A 747 1.97 16.77 -28.11
N ASP A 748 0.70 16.91 -28.49
CA ASP A 748 0.06 18.21 -28.67
C ASP A 748 -0.02 19.00 -27.35
N ASP A 749 -0.39 18.33 -26.25
CA ASP A 749 -0.46 18.98 -24.93
C ASP A 749 0.93 19.43 -24.46
N ASN A 750 1.96 18.60 -24.64
CA ASN A 750 3.34 18.95 -24.28
C ASN A 750 3.83 20.17 -25.08
N ILE A 751 3.55 20.23 -26.39
CA ILE A 751 3.87 21.40 -27.23
C ILE A 751 3.20 22.65 -26.69
N ILE A 752 1.91 22.59 -26.36
CA ILE A 752 1.15 23.74 -25.84
C ILE A 752 1.73 24.23 -24.51
N ILE A 753 2.04 23.32 -23.58
CA ILE A 753 2.62 23.66 -22.27
C ILE A 753 4.00 24.33 -22.46
N MET A 754 4.88 23.72 -23.26
CA MET A 754 6.21 24.27 -23.54
C MET A 754 6.14 25.63 -24.22
N GLU A 755 5.32 25.77 -25.28
CA GLU A 755 5.14 27.02 -26.01
C GLU A 755 4.69 28.13 -25.07
N LYS A 756 3.72 27.84 -24.20
CA LYS A 756 3.20 28.82 -23.25
C LYS A 756 4.26 29.32 -22.26
N ILE A 757 5.15 28.44 -21.79
CA ILE A 757 6.25 28.81 -20.90
C ILE A 757 7.34 29.58 -21.64
N TYR A 758 7.72 29.15 -22.84
CA TYR A 758 8.72 29.86 -23.65
C TYR A 758 8.24 31.26 -24.04
N GLN A 759 6.95 31.41 -24.38
CA GLN A 759 6.33 32.72 -24.62
C GLN A 759 6.38 33.61 -23.37
N LEU A 760 6.01 33.09 -22.19
CA LEU A 760 6.08 33.84 -20.94
C LEU A 760 7.53 34.29 -20.63
N LEU A 761 8.52 33.43 -20.84
CA LEU A 761 9.93 33.77 -20.67
C LEU A 761 10.37 34.88 -21.62
N GLN A 762 9.98 34.79 -22.90
CA GLN A 762 10.29 35.78 -23.91
C GLN A 762 9.62 37.14 -23.62
N GLU A 763 8.37 37.14 -23.17
CA GLU A 763 7.63 38.35 -22.79
C GLU A 763 8.21 39.00 -21.53
N THR A 764 8.63 38.19 -20.56
CA THR A 764 9.19 38.66 -19.29
C THR A 764 10.60 39.23 -19.49
N PHE A 765 11.41 38.58 -20.34
CA PHE A 765 12.83 38.87 -20.53
C PHE A 765 13.18 39.14 -22.02
N PRO A 766 12.60 40.16 -22.67
CA PRO A 766 12.69 40.33 -24.13
C PRO A 766 14.10 40.66 -24.63
N ASN A 767 14.98 41.19 -23.77
CA ASN A 767 16.33 41.63 -24.13
C ASN A 767 17.44 40.82 -23.44
N ILE A 768 17.09 39.77 -22.71
CA ILE A 768 18.04 38.95 -21.96
C ILE A 768 18.12 37.59 -22.69
N PRO A 769 19.30 37.16 -23.15
CA PRO A 769 19.43 35.87 -23.82
C PRO A 769 19.20 34.72 -22.85
N ILE A 770 18.46 33.71 -23.32
CA ILE A 770 18.13 32.51 -22.57
C ILE A 770 18.81 31.31 -23.25
N TYR A 771 19.52 30.51 -22.48
CA TYR A 771 20.18 29.30 -22.95
C TYR A 771 19.48 28.07 -22.35
N PRO A 772 18.46 27.53 -23.06
CA PRO A 772 17.68 26.40 -22.57
C PRO A 772 18.35 25.05 -22.86
N ILE A 773 18.05 24.04 -22.05
CA ILE A 773 18.27 22.63 -22.38
C ILE A 773 16.96 21.85 -22.17
N LEU A 774 16.93 20.60 -22.64
CA LEU A 774 15.84 19.68 -22.40
C LEU A 774 16.00 19.01 -21.03
N GLY A 775 14.89 18.90 -20.30
CA GLY A 775 14.75 17.98 -19.19
C GLY A 775 14.22 16.63 -19.66
N ASN A 776 13.82 15.76 -18.74
CA ASN A 776 13.29 14.44 -19.07
C ASN A 776 11.77 14.45 -19.32
N HIS A 777 11.06 15.50 -18.87
CA HIS A 777 9.61 15.63 -18.99
C HIS A 777 9.10 16.18 -20.33
N GLU A 778 9.96 16.77 -21.18
CA GLU A 778 9.51 17.36 -22.45
C GLU A 778 8.95 16.35 -23.46
N THR A 779 9.37 15.09 -23.40
CA THR A 779 8.94 14.04 -24.35
C THR A 779 7.61 13.41 -23.98
N HIS A 780 6.94 12.86 -25.00
CA HIS A 780 5.81 11.97 -24.84
C HIS A 780 6.09 10.68 -25.64
N PRO A 781 6.08 9.50 -24.98
CA PRO A 781 5.98 9.30 -23.54
C PRO A 781 7.16 9.93 -22.77
N VAL A 782 6.97 10.22 -21.48
CA VAL A 782 8.00 10.83 -20.62
C VAL A 782 9.32 10.03 -20.66
N ASN A 783 10.46 10.70 -20.58
CA ASN A 783 11.82 10.11 -20.62
C ASN A 783 12.25 9.46 -21.95
N VAL A 784 11.36 9.30 -22.93
CA VAL A 784 11.63 8.50 -24.13
C VAL A 784 12.18 9.39 -25.25
N PHE A 785 13.52 9.43 -25.37
CA PHE A 785 14.24 10.19 -26.40
C PHE A 785 14.81 9.26 -27.46
N ALA A 786 14.12 9.15 -28.59
CA ALA A 786 14.46 8.24 -29.67
C ALA A 786 15.72 8.68 -30.44
N PRO A 787 16.60 7.74 -30.83
CA PRO A 787 17.76 8.04 -31.64
C PRO A 787 17.36 8.44 -33.07
N LYS A 788 18.24 9.18 -33.74
CA LYS A 788 18.01 9.77 -35.08
C LYS A 788 17.62 8.75 -36.17
N ASN A 789 18.00 7.49 -36.00
CA ASN A 789 17.69 6.42 -36.96
C ASN A 789 16.23 5.91 -36.85
N ILE A 790 15.50 6.27 -35.78
CA ILE A 790 14.08 5.93 -35.62
C ILE A 790 13.23 6.97 -36.35
N SER A 791 12.66 6.55 -37.47
CA SER A 791 11.88 7.41 -38.38
C SER A 791 10.37 7.19 -38.32
N GLU A 792 9.91 6.18 -37.59
CA GLU A 792 8.49 5.91 -37.37
C GLU A 792 7.87 7.04 -36.54
N GLU A 793 6.82 7.67 -37.06
CA GLU A 793 6.23 8.87 -36.47
C GLU A 793 5.74 8.64 -35.04
N GLU A 794 5.21 7.45 -34.74
CA GLU A 794 4.71 7.05 -33.43
C GLU A 794 5.82 6.79 -32.39
N LEU A 795 7.06 6.57 -32.83
CA LEU A 795 8.21 6.23 -31.97
C LEU A 795 9.27 7.34 -31.91
N SER A 796 9.24 8.27 -32.86
CA SER A 796 10.29 9.27 -33.04
C SER A 796 10.09 10.49 -32.13
N SER A 797 11.17 10.95 -31.49
CA SER A 797 11.19 12.22 -30.75
C SER A 797 11.50 13.44 -31.62
N ARG A 798 11.49 13.28 -32.96
CA ARG A 798 11.85 14.36 -33.90
C ARG A 798 10.92 15.56 -33.83
N TRP A 799 9.65 15.34 -33.51
CA TRP A 799 8.68 16.41 -33.31
C TRP A 799 9.17 17.43 -32.26
N LEU A 800 9.82 16.95 -31.19
CA LEU A 800 10.33 17.79 -30.11
C LEU A 800 11.49 18.64 -30.61
N TYR A 801 12.47 18.03 -31.30
CA TYR A 801 13.63 18.75 -31.84
C TYR A 801 13.25 19.77 -32.92
N ASP A 802 12.28 19.43 -33.77
CA ASP A 802 11.73 20.34 -34.77
C ASP A 802 11.03 21.53 -34.09
N PHE A 803 10.20 21.29 -33.07
CA PHE A 803 9.52 22.32 -32.28
C PHE A 803 10.51 23.25 -31.57
N ILE A 804 11.43 22.71 -30.75
CA ILE A 804 12.35 23.53 -29.97
C ILE A 804 13.34 24.30 -30.86
N SER A 805 13.71 23.77 -32.04
CA SER A 805 14.56 24.50 -32.99
C SER A 805 13.92 25.81 -33.47
N VAL A 806 12.58 25.86 -33.53
CA VAL A 806 11.82 27.06 -33.83
C VAL A 806 11.62 27.90 -32.57
N ALA A 807 11.18 27.27 -31.48
CA ALA A 807 10.87 27.97 -30.23
C ALA A 807 12.09 28.67 -29.61
N TRP A 808 13.28 28.08 -29.73
CA TRP A 808 14.54 28.63 -29.21
C TRP A 808 15.30 29.52 -30.21
N SER A 809 14.82 29.64 -31.46
CA SER A 809 15.43 30.52 -32.48
C SER A 809 15.53 32.00 -32.10
N PRO A 810 14.68 32.57 -31.22
CA PRO A 810 14.88 33.94 -30.74
C PRO A 810 16.12 34.10 -29.86
N TRP A 811 16.60 33.04 -29.21
CA TRP A 811 17.70 33.11 -28.25
C TRP A 811 19.02 32.56 -28.78
N LEU A 812 18.97 31.66 -29.76
CA LEU A 812 20.13 30.93 -30.25
C LEU A 812 20.51 31.31 -31.68
N PRO A 813 21.82 31.36 -32.01
CA PRO A 813 22.26 31.63 -33.37
C PRO A 813 21.98 30.44 -34.31
N SER A 814 21.86 30.72 -35.61
CA SER A 814 21.45 29.70 -36.60
C SER A 814 22.37 28.46 -36.66
N ASN A 815 23.66 28.60 -36.35
CA ASN A 815 24.57 27.47 -36.30
C ASN A 815 24.30 26.52 -35.11
N ALA A 816 23.86 27.06 -33.97
CA ALA A 816 23.45 26.27 -32.81
C ALA A 816 22.14 25.51 -33.09
N LEU A 817 21.21 26.13 -33.82
CA LEU A 817 19.92 25.50 -34.17
C LEU A 817 20.08 24.23 -35.02
N THR A 818 21.18 24.09 -35.78
CA THR A 818 21.46 22.86 -36.53
C THR A 818 21.59 21.65 -35.60
N THR A 819 22.40 21.75 -34.54
CA THR A 819 22.58 20.64 -33.59
C THR A 819 21.38 20.47 -32.66
N VAL A 820 20.67 21.57 -32.34
CA VAL A 820 19.37 21.49 -31.63
C VAL A 820 18.40 20.60 -32.40
N LYS A 821 18.30 20.80 -33.72
CA LYS A 821 17.44 19.99 -34.59
C LYS A 821 17.93 18.53 -34.74
N GLU A 822 19.22 18.28 -34.55
CA GLU A 822 19.80 16.94 -34.65
C GLU A 822 19.58 16.09 -33.41
N GLY A 823 19.60 16.68 -32.21
CA GLY A 823 19.46 15.91 -30.96
C GLY A 823 19.22 16.73 -29.70
N GLY A 824 18.81 18.00 -29.82
CA GLY A 824 18.48 18.85 -28.67
C GLY A 824 19.68 19.37 -27.88
N TYR A 825 20.90 19.29 -28.42
CA TYR A 825 22.13 19.82 -27.80
C TYR A 825 22.78 20.88 -28.70
N TYR A 826 23.58 21.77 -28.12
CA TYR A 826 24.26 22.83 -28.88
C TYR A 826 25.44 23.47 -28.13
N SER A 827 26.24 24.25 -28.84
CA SER A 827 27.19 25.16 -28.21
C SER A 827 27.11 26.55 -28.84
N THR A 828 27.32 27.58 -28.02
CA THR A 828 27.36 28.97 -28.49
C THR A 828 28.28 29.83 -27.62
N LEU A 829 28.80 30.90 -28.19
CA LEU A 829 29.51 31.92 -27.41
C LEU A 829 28.47 32.84 -26.76
N ILE A 830 28.54 32.97 -25.44
CA ILE A 830 27.73 33.94 -24.69
C ILE A 830 28.40 35.32 -24.78
N ARG A 831 29.73 35.34 -24.69
CA ARG A 831 30.57 36.52 -24.84
C ARG A 831 31.96 36.12 -25.35
N PRO A 832 32.83 37.07 -25.74
CA PRO A 832 34.18 36.74 -26.15
C PRO A 832 34.89 35.88 -25.09
N LYS A 833 35.46 34.75 -25.54
CA LYS A 833 36.16 33.75 -24.72
C LYS A 833 35.32 32.94 -23.72
N LEU A 834 33.99 33.13 -23.63
CA LEU A 834 33.13 32.27 -22.82
C LEU A 834 32.10 31.55 -23.70
N ARG A 835 32.19 30.23 -23.72
CA ARG A 835 31.28 29.33 -24.43
C ARG A 835 30.37 28.61 -23.44
N VAL A 836 29.11 28.45 -23.83
CA VAL A 836 28.22 27.48 -23.21
C VAL A 836 28.09 26.26 -24.10
N ILE A 837 28.15 25.09 -23.47
CA ILE A 837 27.85 23.79 -24.08
C ILE A 837 26.62 23.25 -23.37
N ALA A 838 25.53 23.15 -24.12
CA ALA A 838 24.22 22.71 -23.67
C ALA A 838 24.00 21.27 -24.14
N LEU A 839 23.93 20.32 -23.20
CA LEU A 839 23.78 18.90 -23.48
C LEU A 839 22.33 18.45 -23.36
N ASN A 840 21.95 17.49 -24.21
CA ASN A 840 20.75 16.69 -23.99
C ASN A 840 21.19 15.39 -23.32
N ASN A 841 21.40 15.44 -22.01
CA ASN A 841 21.90 14.30 -21.27
C ASN A 841 20.81 13.32 -20.80
N ASN A 842 19.59 13.42 -21.35
CA ASN A 842 18.62 12.33 -21.31
C ASN A 842 19.16 11.05 -21.97
N ASP A 843 20.19 11.18 -22.82
CA ASP A 843 20.99 10.06 -23.31
C ASP A 843 21.63 9.24 -22.18
N CYS A 844 21.88 9.82 -21.01
CA CYS A 844 22.40 9.09 -19.86
C CYS A 844 21.29 8.47 -18.99
N TYR A 845 20.04 8.92 -19.10
CA TYR A 845 18.99 8.53 -18.18
C TYR A 845 18.60 7.06 -18.34
N VAL A 846 18.63 6.28 -17.26
CA VAL A 846 18.33 4.83 -17.32
C VAL A 846 16.86 4.52 -17.65
N TYR A 847 15.97 5.50 -17.51
CA TYR A 847 14.57 5.42 -17.91
C TYR A 847 14.32 5.87 -19.35
N ASN A 848 15.35 6.36 -20.06
CA ASN A 848 15.29 6.48 -21.50
C ASN A 848 15.48 5.10 -22.12
N TRP A 849 14.36 4.44 -22.41
CA TRP A 849 14.32 3.06 -22.92
C TRP A 849 15.18 2.84 -24.15
N TRP A 850 15.36 3.86 -25.00
CA TRP A 850 16.18 3.78 -26.19
C TRP A 850 17.66 3.52 -25.91
N THR A 851 18.12 3.76 -24.69
CA THR A 851 19.46 3.35 -24.29
C THR A 851 19.65 1.83 -24.39
N PHE A 852 18.59 1.03 -24.19
CA PHE A 852 18.66 -0.41 -24.36
C PHE A 852 18.72 -0.84 -25.83
N TYR A 853 18.29 0.03 -26.75
CA TYR A 853 18.35 -0.20 -28.19
C TYR A 853 19.78 -0.07 -28.72
N SER A 854 20.42 1.07 -28.46
CA SER A 854 21.73 1.44 -28.98
C SER A 854 22.41 2.48 -28.09
N THR A 855 23.73 2.43 -28.00
CA THR A 855 24.58 3.45 -27.34
C THR A 855 25.10 4.51 -28.32
N GLU A 856 24.61 4.51 -29.56
CA GLU A 856 25.06 5.44 -30.62
C GLU A 856 24.79 6.91 -30.27
N SER A 857 23.62 7.25 -29.72
CA SER A 857 23.31 8.64 -29.32
C SER A 857 24.27 9.13 -28.23
N GLN A 858 24.46 8.31 -27.20
CA GLN A 858 25.41 8.55 -26.09
C GLN A 858 26.84 8.78 -26.59
N THR A 859 27.35 7.85 -27.37
CA THR A 859 28.73 7.91 -27.87
C THR A 859 28.93 9.09 -28.81
N SER A 860 27.96 9.37 -29.67
CA SER A 860 28.02 10.50 -30.62
C SER A 860 27.99 11.84 -29.90
N GLN A 861 27.11 12.02 -28.90
CA GLN A 861 27.01 13.27 -28.16
C GLN A 861 28.23 13.49 -27.25
N LEU A 862 28.74 12.45 -26.58
CA LEU A 862 29.97 12.56 -25.78
C LEU A 862 31.21 12.82 -26.64
N GLN A 863 31.31 12.21 -27.82
CA GLN A 863 32.39 12.51 -28.77
C GLN A 863 32.27 13.96 -29.27
N TRP A 864 31.05 14.44 -29.57
CA TRP A 864 30.81 15.84 -29.92
C TRP A 864 31.19 16.80 -28.78
N LEU A 865 30.90 16.45 -27.53
CA LEU A 865 31.32 17.23 -26.35
C LEU A 865 32.85 17.33 -26.29
N HIS A 866 33.54 16.19 -26.40
CA HIS A 866 35.01 16.15 -26.45
C HIS A 866 35.55 17.06 -27.56
N ASP A 867 35.06 16.90 -28.80
CA ASP A 867 35.56 17.64 -29.95
C ASP A 867 35.28 19.15 -29.83
N THR A 868 34.15 19.51 -29.21
CA THR A 868 33.78 20.90 -28.92
C THR A 868 34.68 21.52 -27.86
N LEU A 869 35.00 20.78 -26.78
CA LEU A 869 35.94 21.20 -25.75
C LEU A 869 37.36 21.34 -26.28
N LEU A 870 37.82 20.39 -27.11
CA LEU A 870 39.11 20.47 -27.79
C LEU A 870 39.18 21.68 -28.73
N ALA A 871 38.08 21.98 -29.44
CA ALA A 871 38.00 23.17 -30.27
C ALA A 871 38.01 24.47 -29.45
N ALA A 872 37.38 24.47 -28.26
CA ALA A 872 37.44 25.58 -27.30
C ALA A 872 38.86 25.78 -26.74
N GLU A 873 39.57 24.68 -26.43
CA GLU A 873 40.98 24.67 -26.00
C GLU A 873 41.88 25.35 -27.03
N ASN A 874 41.74 24.95 -28.29
CA ASN A 874 42.49 25.53 -29.41
C ASN A 874 42.18 27.02 -29.65
N ARG A 875 41.03 27.51 -29.18
CA ARG A 875 40.62 28.91 -29.27
C ARG A 875 40.83 29.69 -27.96
N ASN A 876 41.38 29.06 -26.92
CA ASN A 876 41.56 29.65 -25.60
C ASN A 876 40.25 30.21 -25.03
N GLU A 877 39.17 29.43 -25.15
CA GLU A 877 37.84 29.73 -24.61
C GLU A 877 37.63 29.00 -23.28
N SER A 878 37.06 29.68 -22.28
CA SER A 878 36.49 29.08 -21.08
C SER A 878 35.10 28.52 -21.38
N VAL A 879 34.68 27.51 -20.61
CA VAL A 879 33.44 26.76 -20.88
C VAL A 879 32.55 26.64 -19.64
N HIS A 880 31.25 26.88 -19.83
CA HIS A 880 30.18 26.40 -18.96
C HIS A 880 29.45 25.23 -19.61
N ILE A 881 29.10 24.23 -18.82
CA ILE A 881 28.31 23.08 -19.29
C ILE A 881 26.94 23.11 -18.62
N LEU A 882 25.88 22.97 -19.42
CA LEU A 882 24.51 22.81 -18.96
C LEU A 882 24.06 21.37 -19.21
N THR A 883 23.57 20.72 -18.17
CA THR A 883 22.99 19.36 -18.19
C THR A 883 21.72 19.36 -17.35
N HIS A 884 20.74 18.52 -17.62
CA HIS A 884 19.56 18.44 -16.75
C HIS A 884 19.80 17.49 -15.57
N ILE A 885 20.14 16.24 -15.88
CA ILE A 885 20.39 15.18 -14.87
C ILE A 885 21.83 15.27 -14.36
N TYR A 886 22.05 15.19 -13.04
CA TYR A 886 23.41 15.14 -12.51
C TYR A 886 24.05 13.74 -12.75
N PRO A 887 25.27 13.62 -13.29
CA PRO A 887 25.87 12.33 -13.62
C PRO A 887 26.04 11.37 -12.43
N GLY A 888 26.13 11.89 -11.20
CA GLY A 888 26.28 11.09 -9.99
C GLY A 888 24.96 10.64 -9.35
N GLU A 889 23.80 11.07 -9.85
CA GLU A 889 22.49 10.93 -9.20
C GLU A 889 21.89 9.51 -9.21
N GLY A 890 22.64 8.46 -9.59
CA GLY A 890 22.11 7.08 -9.57
C GLY A 890 21.12 6.74 -10.68
N SER A 891 20.47 7.74 -11.28
CA SER A 891 19.58 7.63 -12.44
C SER A 891 20.29 7.82 -13.79
N CYS A 892 21.54 8.29 -13.78
CA CYS A 892 22.40 8.40 -14.96
C CYS A 892 23.24 7.14 -15.15
N PHE A 893 23.30 6.62 -16.37
CA PHE A 893 23.94 5.36 -16.71
C PHE A 893 25.45 5.42 -16.42
N LYS A 894 25.95 4.51 -15.60
CA LYS A 894 27.32 4.53 -15.07
C LYS A 894 28.41 4.57 -16.13
N VAL A 895 28.20 3.93 -17.29
CA VAL A 895 29.16 3.97 -18.40
C VAL A 895 29.20 5.38 -18.98
N TRP A 896 28.03 5.99 -19.21
CA TRP A 896 27.95 7.39 -19.65
C TRP A 896 28.60 8.33 -18.64
N ALA A 897 28.26 8.19 -17.35
CA ALA A 897 28.82 9.02 -16.28
C ALA A 897 30.34 8.88 -16.16
N ARG A 898 30.87 7.66 -16.30
CA ARG A 898 32.32 7.38 -16.36
C ARG A 898 32.97 8.12 -17.52
N GLU A 899 32.43 7.99 -18.72
CA GLU A 899 33.00 8.61 -19.92
C GLU A 899 32.90 10.14 -19.88
N TYR A 900 31.78 10.67 -19.37
CA TYR A 900 31.62 12.10 -19.08
C TYR A 900 32.70 12.59 -18.10
N LYS A 901 32.87 11.91 -16.96
CA LYS A 901 33.91 12.24 -15.96
C LYS A 901 35.31 12.26 -16.58
N ARG A 902 35.66 11.29 -17.43
CA ARG A 902 36.96 11.25 -18.14
C ARG A 902 37.15 12.48 -19.03
N ILE A 903 36.11 12.95 -19.71
CA ILE A 903 36.16 14.19 -20.52
C ILE A 903 36.34 15.41 -19.62
N ILE A 904 35.58 15.51 -18.52
CA ILE A 904 35.70 16.61 -17.55
C ILE A 904 37.10 16.65 -16.94
N GLU A 905 37.69 15.50 -16.60
CA GLU A 905 39.06 15.40 -16.11
C GLU A 905 40.07 15.99 -17.09
N ARG A 906 39.99 15.60 -18.37
CA ARG A 906 40.88 16.08 -19.44
C ARG A 906 40.78 17.60 -19.67
N PHE A 907 39.58 18.15 -19.60
CA PHE A 907 39.32 19.57 -19.91
C PHE A 907 39.03 20.44 -18.67
N SER A 908 39.34 19.93 -17.47
CA SER A 908 39.09 20.60 -16.18
C SER A 908 39.65 22.01 -16.08
N HIS A 909 40.71 22.34 -16.82
CA HIS A 909 41.32 23.66 -16.84
C HIS A 909 40.55 24.71 -17.68
N LEU A 910 39.67 24.27 -18.60
CA LEU A 910 38.78 25.16 -19.38
C LEU A 910 37.40 25.30 -18.74
N ILE A 911 36.91 24.21 -18.14
CA ILE A 911 35.54 24.12 -17.63
C ILE A 911 35.49 24.86 -16.31
N LYS A 912 34.77 25.97 -16.28
CA LYS A 912 34.70 26.82 -15.09
C LYS A 912 33.58 26.47 -14.14
N ALA A 913 32.46 25.98 -14.69
CA ALA A 913 31.31 25.56 -13.91
C ALA A 913 30.40 24.62 -14.73
N GLN A 914 29.63 23.81 -14.01
CA GLN A 914 28.53 23.02 -14.55
C GLN A 914 27.23 23.39 -13.85
N PHE A 915 26.10 23.37 -14.57
CA PHE A 915 24.79 23.71 -14.02
C PHE A 915 23.77 22.64 -14.39
N TYR A 916 22.97 22.21 -13.41
CA TYR A 916 21.94 21.18 -13.58
C TYR A 916 20.65 21.40 -12.77
N GLY A 917 19.65 20.54 -13.02
CA GLY A 917 18.32 20.53 -12.43
C GLY A 917 17.94 19.13 -11.92
N HIS A 918 16.73 18.66 -12.25
CA HIS A 918 16.22 17.28 -12.06
C HIS A 918 15.99 16.85 -10.60
N THR A 919 16.96 17.04 -9.69
CA THR A 919 16.84 16.55 -8.30
C THR A 919 15.83 17.35 -7.48
N HIS A 920 15.46 18.55 -7.95
CA HIS A 920 14.62 19.56 -7.29
C HIS A 920 15.19 20.12 -5.97
N TYR A 921 16.40 19.71 -5.58
CA TYR A 921 17.10 20.17 -4.39
C TYR A 921 18.12 21.28 -4.72
N ASP A 922 18.42 22.12 -3.73
CA ASP A 922 19.50 23.12 -3.81
C ASP A 922 20.83 22.42 -3.43
N GLU A 923 21.65 22.10 -4.42
CA GLU A 923 22.81 21.22 -4.25
C GLU A 923 24.04 21.74 -4.98
N PHE A 924 25.20 21.24 -4.58
CA PHE A 924 26.42 21.35 -5.34
C PHE A 924 27.15 20.00 -5.30
N ASN A 925 27.91 19.70 -6.35
CA ASN A 925 28.64 18.45 -6.42
C ASN A 925 30.08 18.69 -6.90
N ILE A 926 31.04 18.12 -6.17
CA ILE A 926 32.47 18.28 -6.44
C ILE A 926 32.99 17.08 -7.25
N PHE A 927 33.70 17.36 -8.34
CA PHE A 927 34.42 16.35 -9.10
C PHE A 927 35.86 16.24 -8.61
N TYR A 928 36.32 15.01 -8.43
CA TYR A 928 37.69 14.69 -8.02
C TYR A 928 38.45 13.94 -9.11
N ASP A 929 39.76 14.18 -9.17
CA ASP A 929 40.68 13.47 -10.06
C ASP A 929 40.72 11.96 -9.75
N SER A 930 40.50 11.12 -10.77
CA SER A 930 40.45 9.66 -10.59
C SER A 930 41.77 9.04 -10.12
N GLN A 931 42.93 9.64 -10.42
CA GLN A 931 44.23 9.14 -9.94
C GLN A 931 44.61 9.71 -8.58
N ASN A 932 44.29 10.98 -8.35
CA ASN A 932 44.54 11.67 -7.10
C ASN A 932 43.25 12.22 -6.51
N GLN A 933 42.57 11.37 -5.73
CA GLN A 933 41.31 11.74 -5.08
C GLN A 933 41.45 12.95 -4.15
N SER A 934 42.64 13.36 -3.68
CA SER A 934 42.79 14.59 -2.89
C SER A 934 42.64 15.89 -3.70
N LYS A 935 42.57 15.82 -5.03
CA LYS A 935 42.53 16.98 -5.92
C LYS A 935 41.11 17.20 -6.47
N PRO A 936 40.36 18.21 -6.00
CA PRO A 936 39.13 18.63 -6.66
C PRO A 936 39.48 19.29 -8.01
N ILE A 937 38.71 18.97 -9.05
CA ILE A 937 38.97 19.37 -10.45
C ILE A 937 37.85 20.18 -11.08
N ASN A 938 36.63 20.07 -10.56
CA ASN A 938 35.46 20.80 -11.05
C ASN A 938 34.36 20.83 -9.99
N VAL A 939 33.37 21.70 -10.20
CA VAL A 939 32.17 21.78 -9.36
C VAL A 939 30.96 21.99 -10.26
N GLY A 940 29.87 21.32 -9.92
CA GLY A 940 28.57 21.60 -10.50
C GLY A 940 27.61 22.17 -9.46
N TRP A 941 26.63 22.92 -9.95
CA TRP A 941 25.64 23.61 -9.14
C TRP A 941 24.23 23.21 -9.59
N ASN A 942 23.43 22.75 -8.64
CA ASN A 942 21.99 22.63 -8.77
C ASN A 942 21.35 23.78 -8.01
N GLY A 943 20.83 24.76 -8.74
CA GLY A 943 20.31 25.98 -8.12
C GLY A 943 19.02 25.80 -7.32
N GLY A 944 18.47 24.58 -7.14
CA GLY A 944 17.22 24.37 -6.42
C GLY A 944 16.07 25.28 -6.89
N SER A 945 16.12 25.73 -8.13
CA SER A 945 15.55 26.97 -8.69
C SER A 945 16.12 28.31 -8.14
N LEU A 946 16.72 29.07 -9.07
CA LEU A 946 16.83 30.53 -9.20
C LEU A 946 17.86 31.34 -8.38
N THR A 947 19.14 31.44 -8.87
CA THR A 947 20.00 32.68 -9.05
C THR A 947 21.53 32.36 -9.36
N PRO A 948 22.40 33.33 -9.79
CA PRO A 948 23.62 33.15 -10.63
C PRO A 948 25.10 33.11 -10.20
N TYR A 949 26.00 32.89 -11.22
CA TYR A 949 27.31 33.58 -11.38
C TYR A 949 27.93 33.71 -12.84
N ALA A 950 28.96 34.58 -13.02
CA ALA A 950 29.94 34.86 -14.14
C ALA A 950 31.04 33.79 -14.51
N ASP A 951 32.26 34.19 -14.96
CA ASP A 951 33.32 33.28 -15.53
C ASP A 951 33.93 32.28 -14.52
N GLU A 952 34.21 32.73 -13.29
CA GLU A 952 34.28 32.02 -11.99
C GLU A 952 33.04 31.18 -11.62
N VAL A 953 32.89 30.68 -10.38
CA VAL A 953 31.66 30.92 -9.58
C VAL A 953 32.11 31.76 -8.38
N LEU A 954 31.83 33.07 -8.28
CA LEU A 954 32.29 33.86 -7.11
C LEU A 954 31.34 33.80 -5.93
N ASP A 955 30.05 33.67 -6.15
CA ASP A 955 29.05 33.42 -5.11
C ASP A 955 27.81 32.79 -5.76
N TYR A 956 27.03 32.08 -4.95
CA TYR A 956 25.73 31.54 -5.31
C TYR A 956 24.73 32.04 -4.27
N SER A 957 23.54 32.44 -4.69
CA SER A 957 22.46 32.78 -3.78
C SER A 957 21.28 31.85 -4.05
N SER A 958 20.28 31.83 -3.19
CA SER A 958 19.04 31.09 -3.44
C SER A 958 17.88 31.95 -2.96
N TRP A 959 16.79 31.97 -3.72
CA TRP A 959 15.59 32.76 -3.41
C TRP A 959 14.40 31.83 -3.29
N ILE A 960 13.58 32.05 -2.28
CA ILE A 960 12.36 31.26 -2.05
C ILE A 960 11.22 32.18 -1.60
N TYR A 961 10.01 31.64 -1.60
CA TYR A 961 8.92 32.17 -0.78
C TYR A 961 8.40 31.06 0.12
N ASN A 962 7.89 31.42 1.29
CA ASN A 962 7.28 30.44 2.18
C ASN A 962 5.86 30.11 1.68
N LEU A 963 5.67 28.89 1.19
CA LEU A 963 4.41 28.45 0.61
C LEU A 963 3.26 28.45 1.64
N THR A 964 3.53 28.05 2.88
CA THR A 964 2.52 28.11 3.97
C THR A 964 1.98 29.52 4.15
N LYS A 965 2.88 30.52 4.23
CA LYS A 965 2.49 31.93 4.40
C LYS A 965 1.77 32.50 3.17
N ALA A 966 2.20 32.11 1.97
CA ALA A 966 1.57 32.51 0.72
C ALA A 966 0.13 31.97 0.63
N ASN A 967 -0.09 30.71 1.02
CA ASN A 967 -1.43 30.10 1.06
C ASN A 967 -2.32 30.66 2.17
N GLN A 968 -1.75 31.14 3.28
CA GLN A 968 -2.50 31.83 4.33
C GLN A 968 -2.96 33.24 3.93
N ASN A 969 -2.24 33.92 3.02
CA ASN A 969 -2.49 35.30 2.63
C ASN A 969 -2.61 35.42 1.10
N VAL A 970 -3.64 34.79 0.55
CA VAL A 970 -3.82 34.66 -0.91
C VAL A 970 -3.79 36.02 -1.62
N ASP A 971 -4.38 37.05 -1.03
CA ASP A 971 -4.48 38.41 -1.59
C ASP A 971 -3.12 39.13 -1.70
N ILE A 972 -2.18 38.83 -0.80
CA ILE A 972 -0.83 39.44 -0.80
C ILE A 972 0.06 38.73 -1.82
N GLY A 973 -0.13 37.43 -2.00
CA GLY A 973 0.65 36.60 -2.91
C GLY A 973 2.03 36.19 -2.38
N PRO A 974 2.78 35.39 -3.15
CA PRO A 974 4.07 34.85 -2.73
C PRO A 974 5.08 35.99 -2.51
N GLN A 975 5.56 36.11 -1.28
CA GLN A 975 6.59 37.07 -0.89
C GLN A 975 7.96 36.40 -0.97
N TRP A 976 8.66 36.66 -2.06
CA TRP A 976 10.00 36.14 -2.31
C TRP A 976 11.05 36.86 -1.48
N TYR A 977 12.00 36.10 -0.95
CA TYR A 977 13.15 36.61 -0.21
C TYR A 977 14.39 35.75 -0.47
N LYS A 978 15.56 36.36 -0.30
CA LYS A 978 16.84 35.66 -0.37
C LYS A 978 16.94 34.68 0.79
N LEU A 979 16.98 33.38 0.49
CA LEU A 979 17.16 32.31 1.48
C LEU A 979 18.56 32.38 2.09
N TYR A 980 19.59 32.43 1.24
CA TYR A 980 20.99 32.54 1.65
C TYR A 980 21.90 33.03 0.51
N SER A 981 23.11 33.44 0.87
CA SER A 981 24.29 33.42 -0.02
C SER A 981 25.17 32.27 0.47
N PHE A 982 25.68 31.46 -0.46
CA PHE A 982 26.51 30.30 -0.15
C PHE A 982 27.77 30.70 0.59
N LYS A 983 28.46 31.76 0.11
CA LYS A 983 29.65 32.26 0.80
C LYS A 983 29.34 32.79 2.18
N ASP A 984 28.29 33.60 2.31
CA ASP A 984 27.95 34.20 3.61
C ASP A 984 27.52 33.12 4.62
N GLN A 985 26.75 32.13 4.17
CA GLN A 985 26.22 31.05 5.00
C GLN A 985 27.32 30.12 5.53
N PHE A 986 28.28 29.76 4.67
CA PHE A 986 29.37 28.84 5.01
C PHE A 986 30.68 29.57 5.36
N ASN A 987 30.63 30.91 5.46
CA ASN A 987 31.76 31.78 5.79
C ASN A 987 33.00 31.55 4.90
N LEU A 988 32.77 31.38 3.59
CA LEU A 988 33.81 31.15 2.59
C LEU A 988 34.32 32.47 2.01
N LYS A 989 35.62 32.54 1.71
CA LYS A 989 36.22 33.72 1.06
C LYS A 989 36.00 33.65 -0.46
N SER A 990 36.02 32.45 -1.01
CA SER A 990 35.77 32.16 -2.42
C SER A 990 35.07 30.83 -2.59
N LEU A 991 34.51 30.55 -3.77
CA LEU A 991 34.06 29.20 -4.14
C LEU A 991 35.14 28.47 -4.95
N SER A 992 36.41 28.72 -4.62
CA SER A 992 37.50 27.96 -5.21
C SER A 992 37.40 26.50 -4.82
N LEU A 993 37.85 25.60 -5.69
CA LEU A 993 37.78 24.16 -5.46
C LEU A 993 38.46 23.72 -4.16
N SER A 994 39.52 24.41 -3.74
CA SER A 994 40.20 24.14 -2.47
C SER A 994 39.33 24.50 -1.25
N GLU A 995 38.66 25.66 -1.27
CA GLU A 995 37.77 26.06 -0.16
C GLU A 995 36.52 25.17 -0.10
N LEU A 996 36.00 24.72 -1.25
CA LEU A 996 34.89 23.78 -1.29
C LEU A 996 35.27 22.39 -0.75
N ASP A 997 36.49 21.92 -1.01
CA ASP A 997 37.00 20.66 -0.41
C ASP A 997 37.22 20.81 1.10
N GLU A 998 37.71 21.96 1.57
CA GLU A 998 37.78 22.27 3.00
C GLU A 998 36.38 22.28 3.65
N LEU A 999 35.36 22.83 2.97
CA LEU A 999 33.98 22.79 3.44
C LEU A 999 33.47 21.34 3.60
N MET A 1000 33.86 20.42 2.70
CA MET A 1000 33.52 19.00 2.85
C MET A 1000 34.12 18.38 4.12
N HIS A 1001 35.34 18.75 4.48
CA HIS A 1001 35.93 18.35 5.75
C HIS A 1001 35.18 18.93 6.96
N CYS A 1002 34.71 20.19 6.86
CA CYS A 1002 33.86 20.79 7.88
C CYS A 1002 32.52 20.06 8.01
N PHE A 1003 31.83 19.75 6.90
CA PHE A 1003 30.59 18.96 6.94
C PHE A 1003 30.79 17.57 7.54
N ALA A 1004 31.92 16.92 7.25
CA ALA A 1004 32.24 15.63 7.84
C ALA A 1004 32.52 15.70 9.35
N THR A 1005 32.91 16.85 9.89
CA THR A 1005 33.33 16.99 11.31
C THR A 1005 32.33 17.74 12.18
N ASP A 1006 31.44 18.54 11.58
CA ASP A 1006 30.42 19.34 12.24
C ASP A 1006 29.01 18.94 11.74
N ALA A 1007 28.32 18.15 12.57
CA ALA A 1007 26.96 17.69 12.29
C ALA A 1007 25.94 18.83 12.18
N GLN A 1008 26.13 19.93 12.92
CA GLN A 1008 25.20 21.06 12.88
C GLN A 1008 25.36 21.83 11.57
N LEU A 1009 26.59 21.99 11.10
CA LEU A 1009 26.87 22.61 9.80
C LEU A 1009 26.27 21.78 8.65
N LEU A 1010 26.43 20.45 8.67
CA LEU A 1010 25.83 19.56 7.68
C LEU A 1010 24.29 19.55 7.76
N THR A 1011 23.72 19.60 8.97
CA THR A 1011 22.26 19.75 9.14
C THR A 1011 21.78 21.08 8.56
N SER A 1012 22.50 22.17 8.79
CA SER A 1012 22.18 23.47 8.20
C SER A 1012 22.24 23.44 6.67
N TYR A 1013 23.19 22.72 6.07
CA TYR A 1013 23.21 22.51 4.63
C TYR A 1013 22.01 21.69 4.15
N TRP A 1014 21.69 20.59 4.84
CA TRP A 1014 20.49 19.79 4.52
C TRP A 1014 19.21 20.63 4.54
N GLU A 1015 19.01 21.49 5.54
CA GLU A 1015 17.84 22.38 5.62
C GLU A 1015 17.75 23.34 4.43
N LEU A 1016 18.90 23.85 3.96
CA LEU A 1016 18.98 24.71 2.77
C LEU A 1016 18.72 23.93 1.50
N ARG A 1017 19.27 22.71 1.39
CA ARG A 1017 19.06 21.77 0.29
C ARG A 1017 17.58 21.46 0.03
N ILE A 1018 16.80 21.29 1.10
CA ILE A 1018 15.33 21.11 1.03
C ILE A 1018 14.55 22.44 0.99
N LYS A 1019 15.24 23.58 0.80
CA LYS A 1019 14.67 24.93 0.70
C LYS A 1019 13.84 25.34 1.92
N LYS A 1020 14.21 24.80 3.09
CA LYS A 1020 13.49 24.94 4.37
C LYS A 1020 11.99 24.65 4.28
N GLY A 1021 11.59 23.68 3.45
CA GLY A 1021 10.18 23.30 3.32
C GLY A 1021 9.59 22.81 4.66
N ASP A 1022 8.50 23.45 5.10
CA ASP A 1022 7.99 23.28 6.47
C ASP A 1022 7.72 21.81 6.87
N PRO A 1023 7.13 20.94 6.00
CA PRO A 1023 6.89 19.54 6.36
C PRO A 1023 8.18 18.72 6.50
N PHE A 1024 9.18 18.99 5.65
CA PHE A 1024 10.46 18.29 5.67
C PHE A 1024 11.29 18.70 6.90
N ILE A 1025 11.31 19.99 7.24
CA ILE A 1025 11.92 20.49 8.47
C ILE A 1025 11.27 19.85 9.70
N LYS A 1026 9.95 19.69 9.71
CA LYS A 1026 9.23 19.03 10.80
C LYS A 1026 9.55 17.53 10.91
N MET A 1027 9.81 16.86 9.79
CA MET A 1027 10.20 15.45 9.76
C MET A 1027 11.61 15.23 10.31
N GLY A 1028 12.53 16.17 10.03
CA GLY A 1028 13.93 16.09 10.42
C GLY A 1028 14.76 15.12 9.57
N CYS A 1029 16.07 15.14 9.77
CA CYS A 1029 17.04 14.28 9.09
C CYS A 1029 17.85 13.50 10.13
N ASP A 1030 17.76 12.18 10.10
CA ASP A 1030 18.55 11.32 10.97
C ASP A 1030 19.99 11.15 10.44
N ASN A 1031 20.82 10.42 11.18
CA ASN A 1031 22.23 10.21 10.76
C ASN A 1031 22.37 9.54 9.41
N LYS A 1032 21.45 8.62 9.07
CA LYS A 1032 21.48 7.98 7.77
C LYS A 1032 21.26 9.04 6.70
N CYS A 1033 20.22 9.84 6.83
CA CYS A 1033 19.92 10.97 5.95
C CYS A 1033 21.08 11.97 5.83
N LEU A 1034 21.76 12.31 6.93
CA LEU A 1034 22.93 13.22 6.89
C LEU A 1034 24.14 12.59 6.17
N MET A 1035 24.42 11.31 6.40
CA MET A 1035 25.51 10.62 5.69
C MET A 1035 25.22 10.52 4.18
N LEU A 1036 23.97 10.31 3.79
CA LEU A 1036 23.56 10.33 2.39
C LEU A 1036 23.77 11.72 1.78
N THR A 1037 23.32 12.77 2.47
CA THR A 1037 23.52 14.16 2.06
C THR A 1037 25.01 14.48 1.84
N LEU A 1038 25.90 13.96 2.70
CA LEU A 1038 27.34 14.13 2.56
C LEU A 1038 27.91 13.38 1.34
N CYS A 1039 27.40 12.18 1.07
CA CYS A 1039 27.86 11.34 -0.05
C CYS A 1039 27.39 11.88 -1.40
N ASP A 1040 26.16 12.39 -1.49
CA ASP A 1040 25.59 12.93 -2.72
C ASP A 1040 26.45 14.06 -3.31
N ILE A 1041 27.10 14.87 -2.47
CA ILE A 1041 28.01 15.96 -2.91
C ILE A 1041 29.23 15.43 -3.69
N VAL A 1042 29.72 14.23 -3.40
CA VAL A 1042 31.04 13.75 -3.89
C VAL A 1042 30.98 12.51 -4.79
N ILE A 1043 29.81 11.91 -4.95
CA ILE A 1043 29.60 10.80 -5.89
C ILE A 1043 29.36 11.39 -7.28
N ASN A 1044 30.27 11.14 -8.24
CA ASN A 1044 30.13 11.58 -9.62
C ASN A 1044 29.76 10.45 -10.60
N VAL A 1045 29.95 9.20 -10.18
CA VAL A 1045 29.64 7.99 -10.93
C VAL A 1045 29.02 6.99 -9.97
N THR A 1046 27.85 6.47 -10.31
CA THR A 1046 27.15 5.45 -9.51
C THR A 1046 28.06 4.25 -9.24
N GLY A 1047 28.17 3.85 -7.97
CA GLY A 1047 29.06 2.79 -7.50
C GLY A 1047 30.50 3.22 -7.16
N GLU A 1048 30.96 4.42 -7.52
CA GLU A 1048 32.29 4.94 -7.13
C GLU A 1048 32.27 5.60 -5.74
N ASN A 1049 32.18 4.78 -4.69
CA ASN A 1049 31.93 5.27 -3.32
C ASN A 1049 33.19 5.65 -2.52
N SER A 1050 34.39 5.67 -3.11
CA SER A 1050 35.64 5.86 -2.34
C SER A 1050 35.69 7.19 -1.57
N LYS A 1051 35.23 8.28 -2.19
CA LYS A 1051 35.18 9.60 -1.55
C LYS A 1051 34.08 9.73 -0.51
N CYS A 1052 32.90 9.21 -0.80
CA CYS A 1052 31.82 9.07 0.18
C CYS A 1052 32.30 8.27 1.41
N ASN A 1053 32.97 7.13 1.22
CA ASN A 1053 33.53 6.34 2.31
C ASN A 1053 34.56 7.11 3.13
N TYR A 1054 35.46 7.85 2.46
CA TYR A 1054 36.44 8.69 3.14
C TYR A 1054 35.81 9.71 4.09
N PHE A 1055 34.84 10.50 3.61
CA PHE A 1055 34.21 11.53 4.44
C PHE A 1055 33.28 10.93 5.51
N THR A 1056 32.58 9.83 5.22
CA THR A 1056 31.74 9.15 6.23
C THR A 1056 32.57 8.47 7.32
N GLU A 1057 33.78 7.98 7.01
CA GLU A 1057 34.73 7.51 8.03
C GLU A 1057 35.22 8.63 8.95
N ILE A 1058 35.51 9.82 8.41
CA ILE A 1058 35.83 11.01 9.20
C ILE A 1058 34.68 11.34 10.15
N ALA A 1059 33.45 11.37 9.64
CA ALA A 1059 32.26 11.69 10.42
C ALA A 1059 32.00 10.69 11.55
N LYS A 1060 32.18 9.39 11.30
CA LYS A 1060 32.04 8.34 12.32
C LYS A 1060 33.11 8.43 13.42
N ASN A 1061 34.30 8.92 13.10
CA ASN A 1061 35.43 8.99 14.04
C ASN A 1061 35.46 10.27 14.90
N CYS A 1062 34.71 11.30 14.54
CA CYS A 1062 34.60 12.52 15.33
C CYS A 1062 33.76 12.30 16.60
N LYS A 1063 34.43 12.24 17.76
CA LYS A 1063 33.80 12.19 19.10
C LYS A 1063 33.32 13.58 19.57
N SER A 1064 32.52 14.31 18.80
CA SER A 1064 31.95 15.57 19.32
C SER A 1064 30.84 15.27 20.33
N ASP A 1065 30.73 16.10 21.38
CA ASP A 1065 29.74 15.96 22.47
C ASP A 1065 28.28 16.08 22.00
N THR A 1066 28.07 16.40 20.73
CA THR A 1066 26.82 16.26 19.99
C THR A 1066 26.97 15.08 19.03
N LYS A 1067 26.66 13.88 19.50
CA LYS A 1067 26.66 12.68 18.67
C LYS A 1067 25.84 12.92 17.40
N PHE A 1068 26.42 12.60 16.25
CA PHE A 1068 25.66 12.03 15.13
C PHE A 1068 24.89 10.84 15.71
#